data_AF-A0A6N2MIF0-F1
#
_entry.id   AF-A0A6N2MIF0-F1
#
_cell.length_a   1.000
_cell.length_b   1.000
_cell.length_c   1.000
_cell.angle_alpha   90.00
_cell.angle_beta   90.00
_cell.angle_gamma   90.00
#
_symmetry.space_group_name_H-M   'P 1'
#
loop_
_entity.id
_entity.type
_entity.pdbx_description
1 polymer ?
#
loop_
_entity_poly.entity_id
_entity_poly.type
_entity_poly.pdbx_seq_one_letter_code
_entity_poly.pdbx_strand_id
1 'polypeptide(L)'
;MENKRKLHVVQALKLLFLLFAVHSLFLFPFTLSEIFFEERFEDGWKDRWVLSDWKRSEGKAGTFKYTAGKWPGDPDDKGIQTYNDAKHFAISAKIAPEFSNKDRTLVVQYSVKFEQNIECGGGYIKLHSGYVNQKKFGGDTPYSFMFGPDMCGTQTKKLHVILSYQGQNYPIKKDLQCETDKLTHFYTFILRPDASYSVLVDNRERESGTMYTDWDILPPPKIKDTKAKKPADWDDREYIEDPYDVKPEGYDSIPREIPDPKAKEPDDWDEEDDGIWRPPKIPNPAYKGPWKRKKIKNPNYKGKWKTPWIDNPEFEDDPDLYVLKPIKYVGIEVWQVKAGSIFDNILICDDPQYARKVVEDVFQNREIEKDALEEAEKVRKAREEEEAQRAREEGERRRKERGHRKPRRRHDPREYMDDYHVRSGIRVRPGTRQLSLRKGIVYGFMRLLSTPFKTLRGASRTLKVAQFCSVSNMSSSLQIEMVPCLNDNYAYLVHDVDTGTVGVIDPSEATPVIDALSRKNRNLTYILNTHHHHDHTGGNEELKARYGAKVIGSGVDRDRIPGIDIVLNDKEKWMFGGHEVQVMETPGHTRGHISFYFPGSGAIFAGDTLFSLSCGRLLEGTPEQMLSSLRKIMSLPDDTNIYCGHEYTLSNSKFALSIDPNNEALQSYAAHVAHLRSKSLPTIPTKLKVEKACNPFLRTSSTAIRHALNIPATANDSEALGVIRQAKDNF
;
A
#
# COMPACT_ATOMS: atom_id res chain seq x y z
N MET A 1 55.69 35.61 57.22
CA MET A 1 56.16 35.09 55.91
C MET A 1 55.16 34.18 55.21
N GLU A 2 54.28 33.46 55.95
CA GLU A 2 53.39 32.43 55.40
C GLU A 2 52.39 32.89 54.32
N ASN A 3 51.74 34.04 54.50
CA ASN A 3 50.76 34.53 53.52
C ASN A 3 51.36 34.83 52.14
N LYS A 4 52.64 35.24 52.04
CA LYS A 4 53.31 35.42 50.74
C LYS A 4 53.50 34.06 50.03
N ARG A 5 53.87 33.00 50.76
CA ARG A 5 53.99 31.65 50.17
C ARG A 5 52.63 31.13 49.67
N LYS A 6 51.56 31.29 50.45
CA LYS A 6 50.19 30.91 50.01
C LYS A 6 49.76 31.67 48.74
N LEU A 7 50.03 32.97 48.66
CA LEU A 7 49.68 33.77 47.47
C LEU A 7 50.44 33.32 46.21
N HIS A 8 51.75 33.06 46.33
CA HIS A 8 52.55 32.55 45.21
C HIS A 8 52.11 31.15 44.76
N VAL A 9 51.74 30.25 45.68
CA VAL A 9 51.20 28.91 45.33
C VAL A 9 49.86 29.03 44.60
N VAL A 10 48.96 29.92 45.02
CA VAL A 10 47.68 30.15 44.34
C VAL A 10 47.87 30.78 42.96
N GLN A 11 48.83 31.71 42.80
CA GLN A 11 49.17 32.26 41.48
C GLN A 11 49.81 31.21 40.55
N ALA A 12 50.72 30.37 41.08
CA ALA A 12 51.32 29.29 40.31
C ALA A 12 50.27 28.25 39.86
N LEU A 13 49.34 27.86 40.75
CA LEU A 13 48.23 26.97 40.40
C LEU A 13 47.29 27.58 39.36
N LYS A 14 46.95 28.87 39.48
CA LYS A 14 46.15 29.58 38.45
C LYS A 14 46.87 29.63 37.11
N LEU A 15 48.17 29.89 37.08
CA LEU A 15 48.96 29.91 35.85
C LEU A 15 49.07 28.51 35.22
N LEU A 16 49.25 27.47 36.04
CA LEU A 16 49.24 26.08 35.59
C LEU A 16 47.89 25.69 35.00
N PHE A 17 46.79 26.08 35.63
CA PHE A 17 45.42 25.84 35.15
C PHE A 17 45.14 26.59 33.85
N LEU A 18 45.64 27.82 33.70
CA LEU A 18 45.54 28.59 32.46
C LEU A 18 46.34 27.94 31.33
N LEU A 19 47.57 27.51 31.60
CA LEU A 19 48.41 26.78 30.64
C LEU A 19 47.80 25.43 30.25
N PHE A 20 47.18 24.72 31.18
CA PHE A 20 46.46 23.47 30.90
C PHE A 20 45.21 23.71 30.06
N ALA A 21 44.44 24.78 30.35
CA ALA A 21 43.29 25.19 29.54
C ALA A 21 43.68 25.64 28.11
N VAL A 22 44.81 26.33 27.97
CA VAL A 22 45.34 26.70 26.65
C VAL A 22 45.87 25.46 25.91
N HIS A 23 46.56 24.53 26.57
CA HIS A 23 46.96 23.27 25.95
C HIS A 23 45.77 22.39 25.55
N SER A 24 44.71 22.31 26.35
CA SER A 24 43.51 21.57 25.96
C SER A 24 42.73 22.23 24.82
N LEU A 25 42.81 23.56 24.66
CA LEU A 25 42.31 24.25 23.45
C LEU A 25 43.12 23.92 22.19
N PHE A 26 44.41 23.56 22.30
CA PHE A 26 45.24 23.09 21.18
C PHE A 26 45.20 21.57 20.96
N LEU A 27 44.52 20.81 21.82
CA LEU A 27 44.36 19.35 21.70
C LEU A 27 43.02 18.93 21.08
N PHE A 28 42.12 19.87 20.78
CA PHE A 28 41.01 19.61 19.89
C PHE A 28 41.51 19.68 18.44
N PRO A 29 41.41 18.60 17.63
CA PRO A 29 41.57 18.75 16.20
C PRO A 29 40.46 19.68 15.70
N PHE A 30 40.85 20.85 15.16
CA PHE A 30 39.96 21.63 14.32
C PHE A 30 39.68 20.81 13.05
N THR A 31 38.65 19.97 13.10
CA THR A 31 38.06 19.37 11.91
C THR A 31 37.40 20.50 11.13
N LEU A 32 38.14 21.04 10.17
CA LEU A 32 37.61 21.99 9.19
C LEU A 32 36.60 21.22 8.33
N SER A 33 35.31 21.48 8.54
CA SER A 33 34.22 21.07 7.66
C SER A 33 34.54 21.51 6.23
N GLU A 34 34.62 20.57 5.29
CA GLU A 34 34.89 20.84 3.89
C GLU A 34 33.56 20.90 3.11
N ILE A 35 33.30 22.05 2.47
CA ILE A 35 32.20 22.22 1.53
C ILE A 35 32.74 21.92 0.13
N PHE A 36 32.41 20.75 -0.41
CA PHE A 36 32.85 20.32 -1.75
C PHE A 36 32.10 21.05 -2.86
N PHE A 37 30.81 21.33 -2.64
CA PHE A 37 29.96 22.06 -3.57
C PHE A 37 28.82 22.75 -2.81
N GLU A 38 28.55 24.00 -3.13
CA GLU A 38 27.36 24.72 -2.69
C GLU A 38 26.81 25.57 -3.84
N GLU A 39 25.50 25.56 -4.01
CA GLU A 39 24.79 26.37 -4.99
C GLU A 39 23.46 26.88 -4.42
N ARG A 40 23.30 28.22 -4.46
CA ARG A 40 22.10 28.99 -4.08
C ARG A 40 21.50 29.73 -5.28
N PHE A 41 21.95 29.38 -6.49
CA PHE A 41 21.60 29.96 -7.78
C PHE A 41 21.75 31.49 -7.89
N GLU A 42 22.60 32.09 -7.05
CA GLU A 42 22.99 33.50 -7.12
C GLU A 42 23.49 33.94 -8.51
N ASP A 43 23.57 35.25 -8.72
CA ASP A 43 24.06 35.86 -9.96
C ASP A 43 25.38 35.22 -10.43
N GLY A 44 25.42 34.87 -11.72
CA GLY A 44 26.52 34.10 -12.32
C GLY A 44 26.35 32.57 -12.33
N TRP A 45 25.27 32.00 -11.80
CA TRP A 45 25.03 30.54 -11.83
C TRP A 45 25.12 29.92 -13.24
N LYS A 46 24.80 30.67 -14.30
CA LYS A 46 24.90 30.21 -15.70
C LYS A 46 26.33 29.93 -16.17
N ASP A 47 27.34 30.46 -15.49
CA ASP A 47 28.75 30.17 -15.75
C ASP A 47 29.20 28.89 -15.01
N ARG A 48 28.51 28.54 -13.91
CA ARG A 48 28.71 27.31 -13.13
C ARG A 48 27.99 26.10 -13.75
N TRP A 49 26.77 26.29 -14.27
CA TRP A 49 25.90 25.24 -14.78
C TRP A 49 25.82 25.19 -16.32
N VAL A 50 26.04 24.00 -16.87
CA VAL A 50 25.97 23.73 -18.30
C VAL A 50 24.66 23.02 -18.65
N LEU A 51 23.80 23.71 -19.40
CA LEU A 51 22.62 23.10 -20.02
C LEU A 51 23.06 22.14 -21.14
N SER A 52 22.51 20.93 -21.13
CA SER A 52 22.76 19.88 -22.11
C SER A 52 22.04 20.15 -23.44
N ASP A 53 22.58 19.57 -24.51
CA ASP A 53 21.96 19.50 -25.83
C ASP A 53 21.26 18.14 -26.08
N TRP A 54 21.32 17.21 -25.11
CA TRP A 54 20.60 15.93 -25.15
C TRP A 54 19.10 16.15 -25.36
N LYS A 55 18.47 15.30 -26.19
CA LYS A 55 17.06 15.40 -26.62
C LYS A 55 16.65 16.71 -27.33
N ARG A 56 17.57 17.64 -27.63
CA ARG A 56 17.23 18.90 -28.35
C ARG A 56 16.78 18.65 -29.79
N SER A 57 17.46 17.77 -30.52
CA SER A 57 17.09 17.39 -31.90
C SER A 57 15.73 16.68 -32.00
N GLU A 58 15.31 15.97 -30.95
CA GLU A 58 13.98 15.36 -30.83
C GLU A 58 12.88 16.37 -30.45
N GLY A 59 13.22 17.63 -30.18
CA GLY A 59 12.28 18.61 -29.62
C GLY A 59 11.80 18.31 -28.20
N LYS A 60 12.50 17.42 -27.48
CA LYS A 60 12.12 16.91 -26.15
C LYS A 60 12.97 17.48 -25.00
N ALA A 61 14.01 18.27 -25.29
CA ALA A 61 14.76 18.99 -24.26
C ALA A 61 13.93 20.12 -23.64
N GLY A 62 14.00 20.24 -22.31
CA GLY A 62 13.38 21.31 -21.53
C GLY A 62 14.36 22.45 -21.24
N THR A 63 13.83 23.58 -20.77
CA THR A 63 14.61 24.75 -20.35
C THR A 63 14.32 25.11 -18.89
N PHE A 64 15.27 25.76 -18.23
CA PHE A 64 15.13 26.22 -16.86
C PHE A 64 14.90 27.74 -16.80
N LYS A 65 14.05 28.18 -15.88
CA LYS A 65 13.78 29.59 -15.54
C LYS A 65 14.34 29.88 -14.14
N TYR A 66 15.06 30.98 -13.99
CA TYR A 66 15.51 31.49 -12.68
C TYR A 66 14.36 32.23 -11.99
N THR A 67 13.87 31.76 -10.84
CA THR A 67 12.64 32.26 -10.18
C THR A 67 12.42 31.65 -8.80
N ALA A 68 11.86 32.41 -7.84
CA ALA A 68 11.43 31.93 -6.52
C ALA A 68 10.01 31.29 -6.51
N GLY A 69 9.45 31.02 -7.70
CA GLY A 69 8.05 30.59 -7.89
C GLY A 69 7.00 31.71 -7.79
N LYS A 70 5.71 31.33 -7.68
CA LYS A 70 4.59 32.29 -7.55
C LYS A 70 4.26 32.71 -6.11
N TRP A 71 4.55 31.85 -5.13
CA TRP A 71 4.39 32.09 -3.69
C TRP A 71 5.71 31.78 -2.97
N PRO A 72 6.73 32.64 -3.09
CA PRO A 72 7.96 32.48 -2.32
C PRO A 72 7.77 32.81 -0.84
N GLY A 73 8.55 32.18 0.04
CA GLY A 73 8.76 32.69 1.40
C GLY A 73 9.66 33.93 1.40
N ASP A 74 10.68 33.93 0.54
CA ASP A 74 11.55 35.08 0.25
C ASP A 74 11.64 35.27 -1.28
N PRO A 75 11.24 36.44 -1.84
CA PRO A 75 11.34 36.72 -3.28
C PRO A 75 12.77 36.68 -3.84
N ASP A 76 13.79 36.79 -2.98
CA ASP A 76 15.19 36.74 -3.39
C ASP A 76 15.85 35.36 -3.35
N ASP A 77 15.24 34.39 -2.66
CA ASP A 77 15.60 32.96 -2.66
C ASP A 77 15.13 32.29 -3.97
N LYS A 78 15.94 32.41 -5.02
CA LYS A 78 15.58 32.06 -6.41
C LYS A 78 16.32 30.82 -6.91
N GLY A 79 15.60 29.70 -7.00
CA GLY A 79 16.14 28.49 -7.62
C GLY A 79 15.99 28.44 -9.15
N ILE A 80 16.35 27.28 -9.72
CA ILE A 80 16.08 26.95 -11.12
C ILE A 80 14.79 26.12 -11.25
N GLN A 81 13.78 26.71 -11.89
CA GLN A 81 12.48 26.10 -12.16
C GLN A 81 12.45 25.42 -13.53
N THR A 82 11.97 24.18 -13.60
CA THR A 82 11.63 23.52 -14.88
C THR A 82 10.51 24.28 -15.59
N TYR A 83 10.67 24.64 -16.86
CA TYR A 83 9.74 25.58 -17.52
C TYR A 83 8.76 24.97 -18.55
N ASN A 84 9.14 23.91 -19.28
CA ASN A 84 8.37 23.42 -20.43
C ASN A 84 7.74 22.05 -20.17
N ASP A 85 6.42 21.94 -20.24
CA ASP A 85 5.70 20.67 -20.06
C ASP A 85 6.13 19.57 -21.06
N ALA A 86 6.06 18.33 -20.59
CA ALA A 86 6.42 17.10 -21.28
C ALA A 86 7.83 17.14 -21.92
N LYS A 87 8.85 17.41 -21.09
CA LYS A 87 10.27 17.48 -21.48
C LYS A 87 11.20 16.72 -20.55
N HIS A 88 12.37 16.36 -21.10
CA HIS A 88 13.57 15.98 -20.35
C HIS A 88 14.39 17.23 -20.04
N PHE A 89 14.64 17.47 -18.77
CA PHE A 89 15.49 18.54 -18.27
C PHE A 89 16.84 17.93 -17.91
N ALA A 90 17.94 18.47 -18.45
CA ALA A 90 19.28 17.97 -18.22
C ALA A 90 20.29 19.12 -18.11
N ILE A 91 20.78 19.36 -16.89
CA ILE A 91 21.75 20.42 -16.58
C ILE A 91 22.75 19.90 -15.54
N SER A 92 24.02 20.26 -15.65
CA SER A 92 25.06 19.82 -14.72
C SER A 92 26.05 20.93 -14.36
N ALA A 93 26.56 20.90 -13.14
CA ALA A 93 27.69 21.71 -12.69
C ALA A 93 28.92 20.83 -12.45
N LYS A 94 30.10 21.41 -12.66
CA LYS A 94 31.39 20.76 -12.36
C LYS A 94 31.79 21.09 -10.92
N ILE A 95 32.15 20.05 -10.18
CA ILE A 95 32.74 20.14 -8.85
C ILE A 95 34.27 20.18 -9.05
N ALA A 96 34.93 21.16 -8.44
CA ALA A 96 36.36 21.41 -8.61
C ALA A 96 36.97 21.90 -7.29
N PRO A 97 37.93 21.18 -6.68
CA PRO A 97 38.54 19.93 -7.15
C PRO A 97 37.55 18.75 -7.20
N GLU A 98 37.95 17.65 -7.83
CA GLU A 98 37.25 16.37 -7.65
C GLU A 98 37.56 15.83 -6.25
N PHE A 99 36.58 15.22 -5.59
CA PHE A 99 36.70 14.77 -4.21
C PHE A 99 36.31 13.29 -4.06
N SER A 100 36.72 12.68 -2.95
CA SER A 100 36.29 11.34 -2.55
C SER A 100 35.83 11.41 -1.09
N ASN A 101 34.79 10.64 -0.76
CA ASN A 101 34.31 10.50 0.61
C ASN A 101 35.08 9.45 1.43
N LYS A 102 36.21 8.92 0.94
CA LYS A 102 37.06 8.03 1.74
C LYS A 102 37.50 8.72 3.03
N ASP A 103 37.41 7.98 4.13
CA ASP A 103 37.75 8.37 5.50
C ASP A 103 36.93 9.56 6.06
N ARG A 104 35.82 9.94 5.42
CA ARG A 104 34.96 11.07 5.84
C ARG A 104 33.47 10.79 5.62
N THR A 105 32.62 11.57 6.29
CA THR A 105 31.18 11.56 6.01
C THR A 105 30.92 12.22 4.65
N LEU A 106 29.95 11.71 3.90
CA LEU A 106 29.36 12.38 2.75
C LEU A 106 27.97 12.86 3.12
N VAL A 107 27.74 14.17 3.01
CA VAL A 107 26.42 14.77 3.09
C VAL A 107 26.03 15.28 1.70
N VAL A 108 24.84 14.90 1.24
CA VAL A 108 24.24 15.38 -0.01
C VAL A 108 22.87 15.95 0.34
N GLN A 109 22.72 17.26 0.24
CA GLN A 109 21.51 17.98 0.59
C GLN A 109 21.07 18.87 -0.57
N TYR A 110 19.77 19.00 -0.76
CA TYR A 110 19.20 20.06 -1.59
C TYR A 110 17.73 20.28 -1.25
N SER A 111 17.19 21.41 -1.70
CA SER A 111 15.76 21.70 -1.63
C SER A 111 15.09 21.51 -2.99
N VAL A 112 13.85 21.01 -2.96
CA VAL A 112 12.98 20.98 -4.14
C VAL A 112 11.57 21.38 -3.76
N LYS A 113 10.98 22.28 -4.57
CA LYS A 113 9.59 22.74 -4.44
C LYS A 113 8.79 22.28 -5.65
N PHE A 114 7.74 21.49 -5.41
CA PHE A 114 6.78 21.10 -6.43
C PHE A 114 5.63 22.11 -6.49
N GLU A 115 5.94 23.31 -6.98
CA GLU A 115 4.98 24.42 -7.08
C GLU A 115 3.78 24.05 -7.98
N GLN A 116 4.03 23.22 -8.99
CA GLN A 116 3.00 22.61 -9.82
C GLN A 116 2.41 21.38 -9.14
N ASN A 117 1.11 21.12 -9.33
CA ASN A 117 0.52 19.79 -9.11
C ASN A 117 1.22 18.80 -10.06
N ILE A 118 2.33 18.19 -9.63
CA ILE A 118 3.13 17.29 -10.46
C ILE A 118 2.42 15.93 -10.53
N GLU A 119 1.95 15.59 -11.73
CA GLU A 119 1.28 14.30 -11.97
C GLU A 119 2.30 13.19 -12.25
N CYS A 120 3.34 13.51 -13.02
CA CYS A 120 4.49 12.62 -13.19
C CYS A 120 5.75 13.41 -13.54
N GLY A 121 6.81 13.22 -12.77
CA GLY A 121 8.17 13.68 -13.04
C GLY A 121 9.11 13.52 -11.84
N GLY A 122 10.40 13.44 -12.17
CA GLY A 122 11.48 13.35 -11.18
C GLY A 122 11.83 14.71 -10.56
N GLY A 123 12.31 14.67 -9.33
CA GLY A 123 12.91 15.81 -8.60
C GLY A 123 14.26 15.46 -7.96
N TYR A 124 14.95 14.44 -8.48
CA TYR A 124 16.22 13.92 -7.97
C TYR A 124 17.46 14.55 -8.61
N ILE A 125 18.58 14.47 -7.90
CA ILE A 125 19.92 14.83 -8.39
C ILE A 125 20.80 13.59 -8.55
N LYS A 126 21.83 13.70 -9.39
CA LYS A 126 22.82 12.65 -9.67
C LYS A 126 24.23 13.19 -9.43
N LEU A 127 25.09 12.40 -8.78
CA LEU A 127 26.51 12.68 -8.66
C LEU A 127 27.29 11.78 -9.61
N HIS A 128 28.28 12.35 -10.31
CA HIS A 128 29.02 11.65 -11.36
C HIS A 128 30.52 11.63 -11.08
N SER A 129 31.14 10.50 -11.39
CA SER A 129 32.59 10.29 -11.36
C SER A 129 33.22 10.34 -12.75
N GLY A 130 34.53 10.60 -12.80
CA GLY A 130 35.28 10.65 -14.05
C GLY A 130 34.89 11.84 -14.95
N TYR A 131 35.14 11.74 -16.26
CA TYR A 131 34.81 12.80 -17.22
C TYR A 131 33.37 12.68 -17.74
N VAL A 132 32.57 13.73 -17.54
CA VAL A 132 31.24 13.88 -18.14
C VAL A 132 31.27 14.96 -19.20
N ASN A 133 30.84 14.62 -20.42
CA ASN A 133 30.55 15.63 -21.44
C ASN A 133 29.21 16.31 -21.12
N GLN A 134 29.26 17.42 -20.38
CA GLN A 134 28.09 18.15 -19.90
C GLN A 134 27.12 18.58 -21.03
N LYS A 135 27.60 18.77 -22.27
CA LYS A 135 26.75 19.08 -23.43
C LYS A 135 25.98 17.89 -24.00
N LYS A 136 26.37 16.67 -23.63
CA LYS A 136 25.68 15.42 -23.96
C LYS A 136 25.08 14.73 -22.73
N PHE A 137 25.07 15.40 -21.57
CA PHE A 137 24.53 14.89 -20.32
C PHE A 137 23.04 14.53 -20.46
N GLY A 138 22.64 13.36 -19.95
CA GLY A 138 21.32 12.77 -20.15
C GLY A 138 21.16 11.45 -19.41
N GLY A 139 20.00 10.79 -19.56
CA GLY A 139 19.61 9.61 -18.78
C GLY A 139 20.61 8.45 -18.78
N ASP A 140 21.29 8.21 -19.91
CA ASP A 140 22.28 7.13 -20.07
C ASP A 140 23.67 7.48 -19.49
N THR A 141 23.85 8.66 -18.86
CA THR A 141 25.14 9.07 -18.29
C THR A 141 25.41 8.29 -17.00
N PRO A 142 26.53 7.54 -16.90
CA PRO A 142 26.88 6.82 -15.67
C PRO A 142 27.00 7.78 -14.48
N TYR A 143 26.37 7.43 -13.37
CA TYR A 143 26.40 8.16 -12.11
C TYR A 143 26.96 7.27 -11.00
N SER A 144 27.56 7.87 -9.98
CA SER A 144 28.00 7.18 -8.76
C SER A 144 26.87 7.07 -7.74
N PHE A 145 25.98 8.07 -7.71
CA PHE A 145 24.88 8.18 -6.76
C PHE A 145 23.69 8.92 -7.38
N MET A 146 22.47 8.51 -7.08
CA MET A 146 21.24 9.26 -7.38
C MET A 146 20.36 9.33 -6.14
N PHE A 147 19.86 10.53 -5.84
CA PHE A 147 19.07 10.79 -4.64
C PHE A 147 17.96 11.81 -4.91
N GLY A 148 16.76 11.51 -4.43
CA GLY A 148 15.65 12.47 -4.41
C GLY A 148 14.27 11.91 -4.74
N PRO A 149 13.23 12.75 -4.64
CA PRO A 149 11.86 12.35 -4.90
C PRO A 149 11.61 12.10 -6.39
N ASP A 150 10.77 11.11 -6.67
CA ASP A 150 10.26 10.74 -7.98
C ASP A 150 8.78 10.40 -7.86
N MET A 151 7.96 11.26 -8.48
CA MET A 151 6.51 11.16 -8.43
C MET A 151 5.99 10.76 -9.81
N CYS A 152 5.20 9.69 -9.91
CA CYS A 152 4.47 9.35 -11.12
C CYS A 152 3.13 8.67 -10.78
N GLY A 153 2.06 9.39 -11.10
CA GLY A 153 0.68 9.05 -10.76
C GLY A 153 0.44 9.05 -9.24
N THR A 154 -0.58 8.29 -8.84
CA THR A 154 -0.88 8.03 -7.41
C THR A 154 -0.12 6.81 -6.88
N GLN A 155 0.90 6.33 -7.61
CA GLN A 155 1.49 5.00 -7.49
C GLN A 155 2.96 5.06 -7.09
N THR A 156 3.71 5.90 -7.80
CA THR A 156 5.13 6.13 -7.56
C THR A 156 5.23 7.46 -6.83
N LYS A 157 5.60 7.43 -5.56
CA LYS A 157 5.89 8.61 -4.74
C LYS A 157 7.15 8.32 -3.93
N LYS A 158 8.21 7.94 -4.65
CA LYS A 158 9.39 7.30 -4.05
C LYS A 158 10.50 8.31 -3.86
N LEU A 159 11.15 8.25 -2.71
CA LEU A 159 12.44 8.90 -2.47
C LEU A 159 13.54 7.92 -2.88
N HIS A 160 14.05 8.05 -4.10
CA HIS A 160 15.12 7.20 -4.60
C HIS A 160 16.40 7.43 -3.81
N VAL A 161 17.06 6.34 -3.45
CA VAL A 161 18.45 6.31 -2.98
C VAL A 161 19.14 5.18 -3.72
N ILE A 162 19.93 5.52 -4.76
CA ILE A 162 20.53 4.56 -5.68
C ILE A 162 22.05 4.74 -5.67
N LEU A 163 22.76 3.69 -5.29
CA LEU A 163 24.23 3.66 -5.21
C LEU A 163 24.78 2.84 -6.39
N SER A 164 25.83 3.33 -7.04
CA SER A 164 26.48 2.61 -8.14
C SER A 164 27.74 1.90 -7.65
N TYR A 165 27.73 0.57 -7.69
CA TYR A 165 28.83 -0.28 -7.28
C TYR A 165 29.26 -1.19 -8.44
N GLN A 166 30.57 -1.24 -8.71
CA GLN A 166 31.18 -1.96 -9.85
C GLN A 166 30.55 -1.69 -11.24
N GLY A 167 29.79 -0.59 -11.40
CA GLY A 167 29.12 -0.21 -12.66
C GLY A 167 27.66 -0.66 -12.76
N GLN A 168 27.15 -1.37 -11.76
CA GLN A 168 25.74 -1.70 -11.59
C GLN A 168 25.08 -0.71 -10.61
N ASN A 169 23.83 -0.35 -10.84
CA ASN A 169 23.07 0.55 -9.99
C ASN A 169 22.16 -0.24 -9.05
N TYR A 170 22.28 0.00 -7.75
CA TYR A 170 21.54 -0.68 -6.70
C TYR A 170 20.59 0.32 -6.03
N PRO A 171 19.26 0.18 -6.22
CA PRO A 171 18.29 0.94 -5.44
C PRO A 171 18.21 0.40 -4.01
N ILE A 172 17.87 1.27 -3.06
CA ILE A 172 17.58 0.87 -1.69
C ILE A 172 16.36 -0.08 -1.65
N LYS A 173 16.43 -1.11 -0.79
CA LYS A 173 15.36 -2.10 -0.57
C LYS A 173 14.11 -1.53 0.11
N LYS A 174 14.31 -0.49 0.91
CA LYS A 174 13.26 0.15 1.72
C LYS A 174 12.40 1.05 0.85
N ASP A 175 11.08 0.96 0.99
CA ASP A 175 10.14 1.84 0.26
C ASP A 175 10.02 3.19 0.95
N LEU A 176 10.88 4.14 0.55
CA LEU A 176 10.87 5.49 1.10
C LEU A 176 9.88 6.37 0.33
N GLN A 177 8.97 7.01 1.07
CA GLN A 177 7.96 7.91 0.51
C GLN A 177 8.47 9.36 0.47
N CYS A 178 8.13 10.11 -0.57
CA CYS A 178 8.44 11.53 -0.68
C CYS A 178 7.28 12.44 -0.22
N GLU A 179 7.59 13.69 0.13
CA GLU A 179 6.57 14.70 0.43
C GLU A 179 5.84 15.11 -0.86
N THR A 180 4.54 15.42 -0.75
CA THR A 180 3.69 15.66 -1.93
C THR A 180 2.78 16.88 -1.81
N ASP A 181 3.12 17.82 -0.94
CA ASP A 181 2.51 19.15 -0.96
C ASP A 181 3.29 20.11 -1.92
N LYS A 182 3.02 21.41 -1.85
CA LYS A 182 3.55 22.43 -2.79
C LYS A 182 4.60 23.36 -2.16
N LEU A 183 5.00 23.07 -0.93
CA LEU A 183 6.00 23.83 -0.20
C LEU A 183 7.41 23.38 -0.61
N THR A 184 8.40 24.11 -0.13
CA THR A 184 9.80 23.76 -0.29
C THR A 184 10.18 22.70 0.74
N HIS A 185 10.71 21.57 0.27
CA HIS A 185 11.21 20.50 1.14
C HIS A 185 12.71 20.27 0.94
N PHE A 186 13.41 20.01 2.04
CA PHE A 186 14.81 19.64 2.01
C PHE A 186 14.96 18.12 2.07
N TYR A 187 15.74 17.57 1.17
CA TYR A 187 16.13 16.16 1.14
C TYR A 187 17.63 16.06 1.43
N THR A 188 17.99 15.32 2.48
CA THR A 188 19.37 15.19 2.95
C THR A 188 19.74 13.72 3.12
N PHE A 189 20.78 13.28 2.42
CA PHE A 189 21.39 11.97 2.59
C PHE A 189 22.74 12.12 3.27
N ILE A 190 23.00 11.28 4.27
CA ILE A 190 24.25 11.23 5.01
C ILE A 190 24.78 9.80 4.92
N LEU A 191 26.03 9.62 4.47
CA LEU A 191 26.74 8.34 4.43
C LEU A 191 28.05 8.45 5.20
N ARG A 192 28.29 7.55 6.15
CA ARG A 192 29.43 7.61 7.09
C ARG A 192 30.49 6.54 6.77
N PRO A 193 31.73 6.68 7.28
CA PRO A 193 32.81 5.71 7.06
C PRO A 193 32.57 4.29 7.58
N ASP A 194 31.58 4.08 8.45
CA ASP A 194 31.16 2.75 8.93
C ASP A 194 30.11 2.09 8.00
N ALA A 195 29.90 2.65 6.81
CA ALA A 195 28.84 2.31 5.87
C ALA A 195 27.41 2.42 6.45
N SER A 196 27.23 3.16 7.55
CA SER A 196 25.91 3.60 8.01
C SER A 196 25.42 4.81 7.22
N TYR A 197 24.11 4.91 7.04
CA TYR A 197 23.48 6.08 6.41
C TYR A 197 22.30 6.61 7.22
N SER A 198 21.94 7.87 6.97
CA SER A 198 20.69 8.48 7.39
C SER A 198 20.06 9.22 6.19
N VAL A 199 18.74 9.12 6.05
CA VAL A 199 17.93 9.95 5.15
C VAL A 199 17.09 10.88 6.03
N LEU A 200 17.27 12.18 5.86
CA LEU A 200 16.47 13.20 6.51
C LEU A 200 15.60 13.90 5.46
N VAL A 201 14.39 14.27 5.87
CA VAL A 201 13.52 15.19 5.13
C VAL A 201 13.12 16.30 6.10
N ASP A 202 13.29 17.57 5.71
CA ASP A 202 12.97 18.73 6.55
C ASP A 202 13.65 18.67 7.94
N ASN A 203 14.95 18.33 7.98
CA ASN A 203 15.75 18.04 9.19
C ASN A 203 15.25 16.89 10.10
N ARG A 204 14.21 16.16 9.70
CA ARG A 204 13.69 14.99 10.45
C ARG A 204 14.24 13.70 9.84
N GLU A 205 14.89 12.85 10.64
CA GLU A 205 15.31 11.54 10.17
C GLU A 205 14.06 10.71 9.79
N ARG A 206 14.03 10.28 8.53
CA ARG A 206 12.99 9.42 7.95
C ARG A 206 13.41 7.97 7.96
N GLU A 207 14.70 7.71 7.75
CA GLU A 207 15.28 6.37 7.67
C GLU A 207 16.75 6.39 8.09
N SER A 208 17.23 5.29 8.68
CA SER A 208 18.65 5.06 8.92
C SER A 208 18.96 3.56 8.88
N GLY A 209 20.22 3.20 8.62
CA GLY A 209 20.61 1.81 8.45
C GLY A 209 22.04 1.63 7.94
N THR A 210 22.30 0.51 7.26
CA THR A 210 23.64 0.14 6.76
C THR A 210 23.60 -0.32 5.31
N MET A 211 24.69 -0.09 4.57
CA MET A 211 24.80 -0.55 3.19
C MET A 211 24.73 -2.08 3.05
N TYR A 212 25.21 -2.82 4.07
CA TYR A 212 25.20 -4.29 4.13
C TYR A 212 23.79 -4.90 4.18
N THR A 213 22.81 -4.19 4.76
CA THR A 213 21.44 -4.70 4.92
C THR A 213 20.49 -4.16 3.86
N ASP A 214 20.63 -2.88 3.52
CA ASP A 214 19.56 -2.11 2.88
C ASP A 214 19.71 -1.98 1.35
N TRP A 215 20.81 -2.51 0.79
CA TRP A 215 21.00 -2.73 -0.65
C TRP A 215 21.43 -4.18 -0.92
N ASP A 216 21.31 -4.64 -2.17
CA ASP A 216 21.82 -5.94 -2.63
C ASP A 216 23.20 -5.82 -3.30
N ILE A 217 24.11 -5.04 -2.70
CA ILE A 217 25.47 -4.82 -3.24
C ILE A 217 26.36 -6.04 -2.96
N LEU A 218 26.43 -6.47 -1.71
CA LEU A 218 27.14 -7.68 -1.28
C LEU A 218 26.13 -8.80 -0.98
N PRO A 219 26.49 -10.08 -1.21
CA PRO A 219 25.64 -11.20 -0.81
C PRO A 219 25.54 -11.28 0.73
N PRO A 220 24.51 -11.95 1.29
CA PRO A 220 24.33 -12.00 2.74
C PRO A 220 25.49 -12.76 3.42
N PRO A 221 25.97 -12.34 4.60
CA PRO A 221 27.10 -12.98 5.27
C PRO A 221 26.80 -14.39 5.76
N LYS A 222 25.51 -14.75 5.92
CA LYS A 222 25.08 -16.09 6.33
C LYS A 222 23.93 -16.60 5.47
N ILE A 223 24.01 -17.89 5.14
CA ILE A 223 22.99 -18.64 4.39
C ILE A 223 22.53 -19.86 5.20
N LYS A 224 21.36 -20.41 4.88
CA LYS A 224 20.90 -21.65 5.52
C LYS A 224 21.65 -22.84 4.92
N ASP A 225 22.14 -23.74 5.78
CA ASP A 225 22.80 -24.96 5.31
C ASP A 225 21.81 -25.89 4.58
N THR A 226 21.91 -25.94 3.26
CA THR A 226 21.08 -26.80 2.40
C THR A 226 21.39 -28.29 2.55
N LYS A 227 22.52 -28.65 3.19
CA LYS A 227 22.94 -30.04 3.45
C LYS A 227 22.54 -30.51 4.86
N ALA A 228 22.19 -29.60 5.77
CA ALA A 228 21.80 -29.95 7.14
C ALA A 228 20.49 -30.76 7.16
N LYS A 229 20.56 -31.95 7.75
CA LYS A 229 19.41 -32.83 7.99
C LYS A 229 19.03 -32.79 9.47
N LYS A 230 17.73 -32.97 9.75
CA LYS A 230 17.25 -33.18 11.12
C LYS A 230 17.93 -34.43 11.72
N PRO A 231 18.59 -34.33 12.89
CA PRO A 231 19.18 -35.47 13.56
C PRO A 231 18.12 -36.52 13.94
N ALA A 232 18.48 -37.81 13.88
CA ALA A 232 17.55 -38.90 14.18
C ALA A 232 17.13 -38.93 15.66
N ASP A 233 17.97 -38.39 16.56
CA ASP A 233 17.71 -38.22 17.99
C ASP A 233 16.97 -36.91 18.32
N TRP A 234 16.54 -36.14 17.31
CA TRP A 234 15.84 -34.88 17.52
C TRP A 234 14.33 -35.05 17.61
N ASP A 235 13.82 -35.17 18.84
CA ASP A 235 12.38 -35.22 19.07
C ASP A 235 11.76 -33.81 19.11
N ASP A 236 10.93 -33.53 18.10
CA ASP A 236 10.14 -32.30 17.96
C ASP A 236 8.67 -32.49 18.36
N ARG A 237 8.31 -33.63 18.95
CA ARG A 237 6.99 -33.87 19.54
C ARG A 237 6.97 -33.31 20.96
N GLU A 238 6.28 -32.19 21.15
CA GLU A 238 6.11 -31.56 22.47
C GLU A 238 5.38 -32.45 23.49
N TYR A 239 4.47 -33.30 22.99
CA TYR A 239 3.70 -34.25 23.80
C TYR A 239 3.85 -35.67 23.25
N ILE A 240 4.02 -36.62 24.15
CA ILE A 240 3.97 -38.07 23.90
C ILE A 240 2.81 -38.68 24.69
N GLU A 241 2.37 -39.87 24.30
CA GLU A 241 1.43 -40.62 25.13
C GLU A 241 2.14 -41.18 26.37
N ASP A 242 1.46 -41.14 27.51
CA ASP A 242 2.01 -41.59 28.79
C ASP A 242 2.23 -43.11 28.77
N PRO A 243 3.48 -43.60 28.83
CA PRO A 243 3.76 -45.03 28.77
C PRO A 243 3.16 -45.81 29.96
N TYR A 244 2.90 -45.14 31.09
CA TYR A 244 2.37 -45.75 32.32
C TYR A 244 0.86 -45.64 32.47
N ASP A 245 0.18 -44.80 31.68
CA ASP A 245 -1.29 -44.74 31.65
C ASP A 245 -1.83 -45.97 30.92
N VAL A 246 -2.20 -46.98 31.69
CA VAL A 246 -2.80 -48.24 31.20
C VAL A 246 -4.32 -48.16 31.22
N LYS A 247 -4.95 -48.82 30.24
CA LYS A 247 -6.40 -48.89 30.13
C LYS A 247 -7.00 -49.70 31.29
N PRO A 248 -7.95 -49.15 32.07
CA PRO A 248 -8.59 -49.91 33.13
C PRO A 248 -9.35 -51.14 32.60
N GLU A 249 -9.28 -52.23 33.34
CA GLU A 249 -10.04 -53.44 33.04
C GLU A 249 -11.55 -53.18 33.09
N GLY A 250 -12.30 -53.80 32.18
CA GLY A 250 -13.76 -53.59 32.06
C GLY A 250 -14.21 -52.25 31.47
N TYR A 251 -13.30 -51.32 31.14
CA TYR A 251 -13.66 -50.00 30.61
C TYR A 251 -14.48 -50.07 29.30
N ASP A 252 -14.15 -51.01 28.40
CA ASP A 252 -14.90 -51.21 27.14
C ASP A 252 -16.26 -51.91 27.35
N SER A 253 -16.44 -52.57 28.48
CA SER A 253 -17.67 -53.29 28.83
C SER A 253 -18.75 -52.36 29.41
N ILE A 254 -18.44 -51.08 29.62
CA ILE A 254 -19.40 -50.07 30.08
C ILE A 254 -20.33 -49.72 28.90
N PRO A 255 -21.64 -50.04 28.94
CA PRO A 255 -22.54 -49.74 27.84
C PRO A 255 -22.77 -48.23 27.74
N ARG A 256 -22.87 -47.71 26.51
CA ARG A 256 -23.12 -46.29 26.22
C ARG A 256 -24.45 -45.79 26.80
N GLU A 257 -25.42 -46.68 26.91
CA GLU A 257 -26.79 -46.40 27.36
C GLU A 257 -27.22 -47.46 28.37
N ILE A 258 -27.99 -47.05 29.37
CA ILE A 258 -28.63 -47.91 30.37
C ILE A 258 -30.12 -47.62 30.39
N PRO A 259 -30.99 -48.58 30.76
CA PRO A 259 -32.41 -48.28 30.96
C PRO A 259 -32.60 -47.24 32.06
N ASP A 260 -33.54 -46.32 31.91
CA ASP A 260 -33.80 -45.26 32.88
C ASP A 260 -34.31 -45.86 34.21
N PRO A 261 -33.55 -45.74 35.32
CA PRO A 261 -33.96 -46.27 36.61
C PRO A 261 -35.11 -45.49 37.27
N LYS A 262 -35.56 -44.37 36.67
CA LYS A 262 -36.70 -43.57 37.12
C LYS A 262 -37.95 -43.75 36.24
N ALA A 263 -37.82 -44.38 35.08
CA ALA A 263 -38.98 -44.66 34.25
C ALA A 263 -39.89 -45.67 34.96
N LYS A 264 -41.20 -45.41 34.90
CA LYS A 264 -42.25 -46.33 35.28
C LYS A 264 -43.12 -46.60 34.07
N GLU A 265 -43.71 -47.78 34.05
CA GLU A 265 -44.75 -48.15 33.11
C GLU A 265 -45.94 -47.19 33.24
N PRO A 266 -46.49 -46.67 32.13
CA PRO A 266 -47.71 -45.86 32.14
C PRO A 266 -48.90 -46.67 32.65
N ASP A 267 -49.80 -46.02 33.40
CA ASP A 267 -51.00 -46.67 33.95
C ASP A 267 -52.03 -47.06 32.86
N ASP A 268 -51.82 -46.61 31.62
CA ASP A 268 -52.63 -46.86 30.42
C ASP A 268 -51.95 -47.80 29.39
N TRP A 269 -50.88 -48.50 29.77
CA TRP A 269 -50.17 -49.46 28.92
C TRP A 269 -50.88 -50.84 28.86
N ASP A 270 -51.07 -51.39 27.66
CA ASP A 270 -51.66 -52.73 27.46
C ASP A 270 -50.65 -53.71 26.85
N GLU A 271 -50.29 -54.80 27.55
CA GLU A 271 -49.31 -55.76 27.05
C GLU A 271 -49.79 -56.62 25.86
N GLU A 272 -51.10 -56.75 25.59
CA GLU A 272 -51.60 -57.47 24.41
C GLU A 272 -51.55 -56.59 23.14
N ASP A 273 -51.84 -55.29 23.25
CA ASP A 273 -51.86 -54.35 22.12
C ASP A 273 -50.52 -53.60 21.90
N ASP A 274 -49.83 -53.16 22.96
CA ASP A 274 -48.55 -52.41 22.88
C ASP A 274 -47.29 -53.28 23.11
N GLY A 275 -47.46 -54.48 23.69
CA GLY A 275 -46.40 -55.44 23.99
C GLY A 275 -45.62 -55.16 25.29
N ILE A 276 -44.68 -56.05 25.62
CA ILE A 276 -43.92 -56.00 26.89
C ILE A 276 -43.21 -54.64 27.06
N TRP A 277 -43.61 -53.88 28.07
CA TRP A 277 -43.03 -52.57 28.36
C TRP A 277 -41.53 -52.66 28.63
N ARG A 278 -40.76 -51.69 28.11
CA ARG A 278 -39.33 -51.58 28.35
C ARG A 278 -38.97 -50.14 28.70
N PRO A 279 -38.29 -49.90 29.84
CA PRO A 279 -37.90 -48.54 30.23
C PRO A 279 -37.01 -47.91 29.14
N PRO A 280 -37.26 -46.64 28.77
CA PRO A 280 -36.47 -45.93 27.77
C PRO A 280 -35.01 -45.88 28.19
N LYS A 281 -34.10 -45.94 27.21
CA LYS A 281 -32.66 -45.90 27.47
C LYS A 281 -32.18 -44.46 27.61
N ILE A 282 -31.39 -44.22 28.66
CA ILE A 282 -30.69 -42.95 28.89
C ILE A 282 -29.16 -43.12 28.72
N PRO A 283 -28.43 -42.04 28.39
CA PRO A 283 -26.97 -42.07 28.35
C PRO A 283 -26.40 -42.51 29.70
N ASN A 284 -25.49 -43.49 29.69
CA ASN A 284 -24.86 -43.99 30.90
C ASN A 284 -23.82 -42.98 31.43
N PRO A 285 -23.98 -42.40 32.64
CA PRO A 285 -23.04 -41.42 33.19
C PRO A 285 -21.62 -42.00 33.42
N ALA A 286 -21.48 -43.33 33.51
CA ALA A 286 -20.18 -43.99 33.63
C ALA A 286 -19.43 -44.14 32.30
N TYR A 287 -20.11 -44.01 31.15
CA TYR A 287 -19.49 -44.18 29.83
C TYR A 287 -18.73 -42.91 29.39
N LYS A 288 -17.40 -42.97 29.45
CA LYS A 288 -16.51 -41.82 29.15
C LYS A 288 -16.00 -41.80 27.69
N GLY A 289 -16.64 -42.54 26.78
CA GLY A 289 -16.20 -42.70 25.40
C GLY A 289 -14.95 -43.59 25.25
N PRO A 290 -14.46 -43.84 24.02
CA PRO A 290 -13.32 -44.73 23.78
C PRO A 290 -12.07 -44.28 24.56
N TRP A 291 -11.44 -45.20 25.28
CA TRP A 291 -10.25 -44.89 26.07
C TRP A 291 -9.12 -44.36 25.20
N LYS A 292 -8.50 -43.28 25.64
CA LYS A 292 -7.29 -42.70 25.05
C LYS A 292 -6.25 -42.50 26.14
N ARG A 293 -5.04 -43.01 25.89
CA ARG A 293 -3.87 -42.82 26.72
C ARG A 293 -3.62 -41.32 26.93
N LYS A 294 -3.41 -40.90 28.18
CA LYS A 294 -3.10 -39.50 28.52
C LYS A 294 -1.88 -39.02 27.74
N LYS A 295 -1.84 -37.72 27.40
CA LYS A 295 -0.65 -37.09 26.81
C LYS A 295 0.13 -36.36 27.88
N ILE A 296 1.42 -36.67 28.00
CA ILE A 296 2.38 -36.00 28.87
C ILE A 296 3.36 -35.17 28.04
N LYS A 297 3.95 -34.15 28.66
CA LYS A 297 5.05 -33.40 28.03
C LYS A 297 6.22 -34.35 27.82
N ASN A 298 6.79 -34.32 26.62
CA ASN A 298 7.90 -35.17 26.25
C ASN A 298 9.20 -34.67 26.92
N PRO A 299 9.85 -35.45 27.81
CA PRO A 299 11.10 -35.03 28.45
C PRO A 299 12.26 -34.84 27.46
N ASN A 300 12.17 -35.48 26.28
CA ASN A 300 13.19 -35.42 25.22
C ASN A 300 12.91 -34.34 24.16
N TYR A 301 11.90 -33.48 24.33
CA TYR A 301 11.56 -32.45 23.36
C TYR A 301 12.66 -31.40 23.24
N LYS A 302 13.33 -31.36 22.08
CA LYS A 302 14.42 -30.41 21.77
C LYS A 302 13.93 -29.15 21.04
N GLY A 303 12.62 -28.97 20.90
CA GLY A 303 12.02 -27.91 20.07
C GLY A 303 11.83 -28.33 18.61
N LYS A 304 11.13 -27.52 17.81
CA LYS A 304 11.05 -27.74 16.36
C LYS A 304 12.43 -27.54 15.72
N TRP A 305 12.92 -28.56 15.01
CA TRP A 305 14.19 -28.47 14.28
C TRP A 305 14.18 -27.29 13.29
N LYS A 306 15.27 -26.53 13.26
CA LYS A 306 15.50 -25.43 12.32
C LYS A 306 16.81 -25.69 11.60
N THR A 307 16.85 -25.44 10.30
CA THR A 307 18.09 -25.46 9.51
C THR A 307 19.08 -24.46 10.10
N PRO A 308 20.33 -24.86 10.42
CA PRO A 308 21.34 -23.94 10.90
C PRO A 308 21.74 -22.93 9.83
N TRP A 309 22.23 -21.77 10.29
CA TRP A 309 22.88 -20.78 9.44
C TRP A 309 24.39 -21.06 9.42
N ILE A 310 24.95 -21.11 8.22
CA ILE A 310 26.40 -21.20 7.98
C ILE A 310 26.86 -19.90 7.33
N ASP A 311 28.14 -19.61 7.48
CA ASP A 311 28.75 -18.45 6.83
C ASP A 311 28.76 -18.68 5.31
N ASN A 312 28.49 -17.62 4.54
CA ASN A 312 28.32 -17.71 3.09
C ASN A 312 29.69 -17.76 2.39
N PRO A 313 30.04 -18.81 1.65
CA PRO A 313 31.34 -18.89 0.96
C PRO A 313 31.49 -17.85 -0.17
N GLU A 314 30.38 -17.28 -0.66
CA GLU A 314 30.38 -16.21 -1.67
C GLU A 314 30.46 -14.80 -1.03
N PHE A 315 30.48 -14.68 0.31
CA PHE A 315 30.61 -13.39 0.99
C PHE A 315 32.09 -13.01 1.19
N GLU A 316 32.50 -11.96 0.50
CA GLU A 316 33.74 -11.22 0.74
C GLU A 316 33.36 -9.83 1.25
N ASP A 317 34.03 -9.36 2.31
CA ASP A 317 33.76 -8.07 2.95
C ASP A 317 34.52 -6.95 2.24
N ASP A 318 33.87 -5.82 2.01
CA ASP A 318 34.47 -4.64 1.37
C ASP A 318 34.52 -3.47 2.38
N PRO A 319 35.68 -3.22 3.03
CA PRO A 319 35.79 -2.14 4.02
C PRO A 319 35.65 -0.73 3.38
N ASP A 320 35.79 -0.62 2.06
CA ASP A 320 35.58 0.61 1.29
C ASP A 320 34.18 0.66 0.63
N LEU A 321 33.23 -0.21 1.03
CA LEU A 321 31.86 -0.28 0.49
C LEU A 321 31.13 1.08 0.46
N TYR A 322 31.42 1.96 1.43
CA TYR A 322 30.84 3.31 1.52
C TYR A 322 31.51 4.33 0.58
N VAL A 323 32.67 4.02 0.03
CA VAL A 323 33.49 4.94 -0.78
C VAL A 323 32.93 5.00 -2.19
N LEU A 324 32.34 6.14 -2.54
CA LEU A 324 31.92 6.39 -3.91
C LEU A 324 33.14 6.64 -4.81
N LYS A 325 33.01 6.25 -6.08
CA LYS A 325 33.98 6.66 -7.12
C LYS A 325 34.14 8.19 -7.09
N PRO A 326 35.37 8.73 -7.18
CA PRO A 326 35.65 10.16 -7.01
C PRO A 326 34.71 11.07 -7.79
N ILE A 327 34.04 11.97 -7.08
CA ILE A 327 32.93 12.78 -7.58
C ILE A 327 33.46 14.08 -8.19
N LYS A 328 32.96 14.41 -9.38
CA LYS A 328 33.44 15.53 -10.22
C LYS A 328 32.34 16.39 -10.83
N TYR A 329 31.10 15.90 -10.85
CA TYR A 329 29.95 16.67 -11.34
C TYR A 329 28.70 16.35 -10.52
N VAL A 330 27.83 17.35 -10.37
CA VAL A 330 26.44 17.19 -9.94
C VAL A 330 25.53 17.51 -11.13
N GLY A 331 24.46 16.74 -11.31
CA GLY A 331 23.54 16.88 -12.43
C GLY A 331 22.08 16.70 -12.01
N ILE A 332 21.20 17.53 -12.58
CA ILE A 332 19.76 17.34 -12.55
C ILE A 332 19.38 16.80 -13.93
N GLU A 333 18.97 15.53 -13.98
CA GLU A 333 18.41 14.91 -15.18
C GLU A 333 17.07 14.28 -14.81
N VAL A 334 15.97 14.90 -15.25
CA VAL A 334 14.61 14.49 -14.91
C VAL A 334 13.67 14.63 -16.11
N TRP A 335 12.77 13.67 -16.30
CA TRP A 335 11.57 13.84 -17.10
C TRP A 335 10.48 14.49 -16.26
N GLN A 336 9.72 15.45 -16.81
CA GLN A 336 8.49 15.95 -16.18
C GLN A 336 7.38 16.14 -17.22
N VAL A 337 6.20 15.58 -16.93
CA VAL A 337 4.97 15.81 -17.70
C VAL A 337 4.48 17.23 -17.51
N LYS A 338 4.47 17.71 -16.26
CA LYS A 338 4.13 19.08 -15.90
C LYS A 338 5.33 19.75 -15.24
N ALA A 339 5.81 20.83 -15.85
CA ALA A 339 6.95 21.59 -15.37
C ALA A 339 6.53 22.58 -14.27
N GLY A 340 7.50 23.04 -13.48
CA GLY A 340 7.29 23.93 -12.33
C GLY A 340 8.12 23.58 -11.09
N SER A 341 8.88 22.48 -11.12
CA SER A 341 9.74 22.09 -9.99
C SER A 341 10.90 23.05 -9.89
N ILE A 342 11.08 23.66 -8.72
CA ILE A 342 12.20 24.54 -8.41
C ILE A 342 13.23 23.72 -7.63
N PHE A 343 14.48 23.72 -8.10
CA PHE A 343 15.63 23.16 -7.40
C PHE A 343 16.47 24.30 -6.85
N ASP A 344 16.88 24.19 -5.59
CA ASP A 344 17.71 25.19 -4.92
C ASP A 344 18.50 24.58 -3.75
N ASN A 345 19.41 25.35 -3.15
CA ASN A 345 20.10 25.04 -1.90
C ASN A 345 20.91 23.73 -1.96
N ILE A 346 21.56 23.46 -3.10
CA ILE A 346 22.31 22.23 -3.36
C ILE A 346 23.64 22.31 -2.61
N LEU A 347 23.85 21.39 -1.67
CA LEU A 347 25.00 21.33 -0.78
C LEU A 347 25.60 19.91 -0.78
N ILE A 348 26.91 19.84 -0.91
CA ILE A 348 27.70 18.63 -0.76
C ILE A 348 28.89 18.95 0.17
N CYS A 349 28.93 18.34 1.35
CA CYS A 349 29.94 18.59 2.38
C CYS A 349 30.21 17.32 3.21
N ASP A 350 31.11 17.40 4.20
CA ASP A 350 31.36 16.33 5.18
C ASP A 350 30.81 16.58 6.59
N ASP A 351 30.10 17.71 6.82
CA ASP A 351 29.51 18.09 8.11
C ASP A 351 27.96 18.08 8.11
N PRO A 352 27.31 17.09 8.78
CA PRO A 352 25.87 17.07 8.98
C PRO A 352 25.31 18.24 9.80
N GLN A 353 26.11 18.87 10.65
CA GLN A 353 25.67 19.98 11.49
C GLN A 353 25.55 21.27 10.66
N TYR A 354 26.53 21.56 9.81
CA TYR A 354 26.43 22.63 8.81
C TYR A 354 25.22 22.43 7.90
N ALA A 355 25.00 21.22 7.39
CA ALA A 355 23.84 20.91 6.53
C ALA A 355 22.50 21.15 7.25
N ARG A 356 22.36 20.75 8.52
CA ARG A 356 21.15 21.06 9.32
C ARG A 356 20.91 22.55 9.47
N LYS A 357 21.97 23.33 9.75
CA LYS A 357 21.87 24.78 9.91
C LYS A 357 21.35 25.44 8.61
N VAL A 358 21.81 24.98 7.44
CA VAL A 358 21.32 25.46 6.15
C VAL A 358 19.80 25.31 5.99
N VAL A 359 19.23 24.19 6.46
CA VAL A 359 17.77 23.99 6.45
C VAL A 359 17.07 24.94 7.44
N GLU A 360 17.64 25.12 8.63
CA GLU A 360 17.10 26.01 9.67
C GLU A 360 17.08 27.48 9.23
N ASP A 361 18.15 27.96 8.58
CA ASP A 361 18.27 29.33 8.07
C ASP A 361 17.20 29.61 6.99
N VAL A 362 16.97 28.70 6.04
CA VAL A 362 15.94 28.84 4.99
C VAL A 362 14.52 28.69 5.55
N PHE A 363 14.30 27.77 6.52
CA PHE A 363 12.98 27.54 7.10
C PHE A 363 12.47 28.66 8.02
N GLN A 364 13.27 29.69 8.31
CA GLN A 364 12.78 30.91 8.97
C GLN A 364 11.59 31.53 8.20
N ASN A 365 11.59 31.42 6.87
CA ASN A 365 10.54 31.96 5.99
C ASN A 365 9.45 30.93 5.61
N ARG A 366 9.44 29.73 6.20
CA ARG A 366 8.51 28.63 5.81
C ARG A 366 7.04 28.95 6.06
N GLU A 367 6.70 29.60 7.18
CA GLU A 367 5.30 29.99 7.43
C GLU A 367 4.84 31.09 6.45
N ILE A 368 5.75 31.97 6.00
CA ILE A 368 5.45 32.99 4.96
C ILE A 368 5.12 32.31 3.63
N GLU A 369 5.92 31.31 3.22
CA GLU A 369 5.64 30.50 2.02
C GLU A 369 4.26 29.82 2.10
N LYS A 370 3.93 29.27 3.27
CA LYS A 370 2.67 28.56 3.53
C LYS A 370 1.46 29.51 3.52
N ASP A 371 1.54 30.65 4.20
CA ASP A 371 0.47 31.65 4.20
C ASP A 371 0.24 32.21 2.78
N ALA A 372 1.32 32.45 2.03
CA ALA A 372 1.25 32.88 0.63
C ALA A 372 0.62 31.81 -0.29
N LEU A 373 0.91 30.52 -0.06
CA LEU A 373 0.26 29.40 -0.75
C LEU A 373 -1.25 29.35 -0.42
N GLU A 374 -1.61 29.43 0.86
CA GLU A 374 -3.01 29.39 1.29
C GLU A 374 -3.82 30.54 0.69
N GLU A 375 -3.26 31.75 0.63
CA GLU A 375 -3.92 32.90 0.00
C GLU A 375 -4.04 32.74 -1.51
N ALA A 376 -2.98 32.27 -2.20
CA ALA A 376 -3.03 31.96 -3.62
C ALA A 376 -4.08 30.87 -3.94
N GLU A 377 -4.27 29.88 -3.05
CA GLU A 377 -5.33 28.88 -3.17
C GLU A 377 -6.74 29.46 -2.97
N LYS A 378 -6.95 30.37 -2.01
CA LYS A 378 -8.23 31.05 -1.80
C LYS A 378 -8.61 31.87 -3.03
N VAL A 379 -7.69 32.68 -3.54
CA VAL A 379 -7.88 33.49 -4.77
C VAL A 379 -8.21 32.60 -5.97
N ARG A 380 -7.52 31.47 -6.13
CA ARG A 380 -7.83 30.48 -7.18
C ARG A 380 -9.24 29.89 -7.03
N LYS A 381 -9.62 29.44 -5.83
CA LYS A 381 -10.95 28.87 -5.56
C LYS A 381 -12.07 29.88 -5.83
N ALA A 382 -11.93 31.12 -5.34
CA ALA A 382 -12.90 32.18 -5.58
C ALA A 382 -13.09 32.48 -7.08
N ARG A 383 -11.99 32.47 -7.85
CA ARG A 383 -12.06 32.63 -9.31
C ARG A 383 -12.72 31.44 -10.02
N GLU A 384 -12.41 30.21 -9.60
CA GLU A 384 -13.03 28.99 -10.15
C GLU A 384 -14.55 28.95 -9.84
N GLU A 385 -14.97 29.42 -8.66
CA GLU A 385 -16.37 29.59 -8.29
C GLU A 385 -17.06 30.68 -9.13
N GLU A 386 -16.41 31.83 -9.37
CA GLU A 386 -16.92 32.90 -10.23
C GLU A 386 -17.07 32.44 -11.70
N GLU A 387 -16.08 31.70 -12.23
CA GLU A 387 -16.13 31.10 -13.57
C GLU A 387 -17.22 30.00 -13.66
N ALA A 388 -17.39 29.16 -12.63
CA ALA A 388 -18.46 28.17 -12.56
C ALA A 388 -19.86 28.82 -12.46
N GLN A 389 -20.00 29.90 -11.70
CA GLN A 389 -21.24 30.66 -11.58
C GLN A 389 -21.61 31.32 -12.92
N ARG A 390 -20.65 31.98 -13.60
CA ARG A 390 -20.85 32.50 -14.97
C ARG A 390 -21.28 31.41 -15.95
N ALA A 391 -20.69 30.21 -15.87
CA ALA A 391 -21.07 29.08 -16.71
C ALA A 391 -22.49 28.56 -16.42
N ARG A 392 -22.93 28.55 -15.15
CA ARG A 392 -24.31 28.20 -14.75
C ARG A 392 -25.32 29.22 -15.29
N GLU A 393 -25.04 30.51 -15.12
CA GLU A 393 -25.89 31.60 -15.62
C GLU A 393 -26.01 31.59 -17.15
N GLU A 394 -24.91 31.36 -17.87
CA GLU A 394 -24.96 31.20 -19.32
C GLU A 394 -25.75 29.95 -19.74
N GLY A 395 -25.61 28.85 -18.99
CA GLY A 395 -26.39 27.62 -19.16
C GLY A 395 -27.90 27.85 -19.00
N GLU A 396 -28.30 28.61 -17.97
CA GLU A 396 -29.69 29.01 -17.77
C GLU A 396 -30.20 29.92 -18.89
N ARG A 397 -29.41 30.91 -19.33
CA ARG A 397 -29.78 31.81 -20.43
C ARG A 397 -30.06 31.00 -21.70
N ARG A 398 -29.15 30.09 -22.06
CA ARG A 398 -29.30 29.16 -23.19
C ARG A 398 -30.52 28.22 -23.03
N ARG A 399 -30.93 27.87 -21.80
CA ARG A 399 -32.15 27.09 -21.53
C ARG A 399 -33.42 27.91 -21.75
N LYS A 400 -33.45 29.16 -21.27
CA LYS A 400 -34.56 30.12 -21.44
C LYS A 400 -34.79 30.44 -22.93
N GLU A 401 -33.72 30.70 -23.69
CA GLU A 401 -33.77 30.91 -25.15
C GLU A 401 -34.38 29.73 -25.92
N ARG A 402 -34.11 28.48 -25.50
CA ARG A 402 -34.67 27.27 -26.12
C ARG A 402 -36.15 27.05 -25.82
N GLY A 403 -36.67 27.61 -24.72
CA GLY A 403 -38.07 27.46 -24.30
C GLY A 403 -39.09 28.18 -25.19
N HIS A 404 -38.67 29.13 -26.03
CA HIS A 404 -39.59 29.96 -26.82
C HIS A 404 -40.00 29.38 -28.20
N ARG A 405 -39.52 28.19 -28.60
CA ARG A 405 -40.01 27.52 -29.80
C ARG A 405 -41.27 26.70 -29.51
N LYS A 406 -42.45 27.29 -29.78
CA LYS A 406 -43.74 26.58 -29.77
C LYS A 406 -43.67 25.27 -30.58
N PRO A 407 -44.23 24.15 -30.09
CA PRO A 407 -44.32 22.92 -30.88
C PRO A 407 -45.27 23.12 -32.06
N ARG A 408 -44.81 22.83 -33.28
CA ARG A 408 -45.70 22.69 -34.44
C ARG A 408 -46.60 21.45 -34.21
N ARG A 409 -47.90 21.60 -34.49
CA ARG A 409 -48.91 20.55 -34.30
C ARG A 409 -48.49 19.26 -35.01
N ARG A 410 -48.70 18.12 -34.34
CA ARG A 410 -48.65 16.79 -34.97
C ARG A 410 -49.69 16.76 -36.09
N HIS A 411 -49.29 16.24 -37.25
CA HIS A 411 -50.22 15.81 -38.28
C HIS A 411 -50.18 14.28 -38.31
N ASP A 412 -51.35 13.68 -38.41
CA ASP A 412 -51.58 12.24 -38.40
C ASP A 412 -51.41 11.69 -39.83
N PRO A 413 -50.69 10.57 -40.04
CA PRO A 413 -50.76 9.82 -41.28
C PRO A 413 -51.12 8.35 -41.02
N ARG A 414 -52.42 8.09 -40.84
CA ARG A 414 -53.03 6.91 -41.44
C ARG A 414 -53.58 7.30 -42.81
N GLU A 415 -52.92 6.88 -43.90
CA GLU A 415 -53.59 6.33 -45.08
C GLU A 415 -52.62 5.94 -46.22
N TYR A 416 -52.95 4.78 -46.80
CA TYR A 416 -52.69 4.29 -48.16
C TYR A 416 -51.30 3.92 -48.70
N MET A 417 -51.34 2.82 -49.45
CA MET A 417 -50.33 2.28 -50.36
C MET A 417 -50.43 2.92 -51.76
N ASP A 418 -49.65 2.35 -52.68
CA ASP A 418 -49.78 2.36 -54.15
C ASP A 418 -49.03 3.44 -54.96
N ASP A 419 -47.83 3.01 -55.38
CA ASP A 419 -47.51 2.70 -56.78
C ASP A 419 -47.00 3.84 -57.72
N TYR A 420 -46.37 3.38 -58.81
CA TYR A 420 -45.91 4.08 -60.03
C TYR A 420 -44.63 4.94 -60.03
N HIS A 421 -43.56 4.27 -60.46
CA HIS A 421 -42.89 4.52 -61.75
C HIS A 421 -42.38 5.93 -62.15
N VAL A 422 -41.04 6.02 -62.25
CA VAL A 422 -40.29 6.30 -63.49
C VAL A 422 -40.82 7.40 -64.44
N ARG A 423 -40.18 8.59 -64.46
CA ARG A 423 -39.52 9.12 -65.69
C ARG A 423 -38.64 10.37 -65.51
N SER A 424 -37.42 10.27 -66.06
CA SER A 424 -36.63 11.27 -66.83
C SER A 424 -36.76 12.79 -66.58
N GLY A 425 -35.62 13.51 -66.62
CA GLY A 425 -35.62 14.83 -67.30
C GLY A 425 -34.70 15.94 -66.77
N ILE A 426 -33.39 15.79 -67.00
CA ILE A 426 -32.34 16.84 -66.97
C ILE A 426 -32.80 18.26 -67.37
N ARG A 427 -32.48 19.32 -66.57
CA ARG A 427 -31.80 20.56 -67.07
C ARG A 427 -31.23 21.52 -65.97
N VAL A 428 -29.89 21.55 -65.87
CA VAL A 428 -28.97 22.72 -65.66
C VAL A 428 -29.01 23.59 -64.36
N ARG A 429 -27.80 24.07 -64.00
CA ARG A 429 -27.32 24.86 -62.83
C ARG A 429 -27.48 26.41 -63.07
N PRO A 430 -26.93 27.39 -62.27
CA PRO A 430 -26.05 27.30 -61.08
C PRO A 430 -26.31 28.31 -59.91
N GLY A 431 -25.49 28.18 -58.85
CA GLY A 431 -25.31 29.15 -57.75
C GLY A 431 -26.07 28.80 -56.46
N THR A 432 -25.52 28.90 -55.25
CA THR A 432 -24.17 29.30 -54.79
C THR A 432 -23.86 28.55 -53.48
N ARG A 433 -22.59 28.48 -53.06
CA ARG A 433 -22.16 27.96 -51.73
C ARG A 433 -22.93 28.71 -50.61
N GLN A 434 -23.18 28.17 -49.41
CA GLN A 434 -22.33 27.31 -48.59
C GLN A 434 -23.18 26.66 -47.46
N LEU A 435 -23.00 25.37 -47.17
CA LEU A 435 -23.75 24.67 -46.13
C LEU A 435 -22.80 23.87 -45.23
N SER A 436 -22.76 24.21 -43.94
CA SER A 436 -22.19 23.36 -42.90
C SER A 436 -23.30 22.45 -42.37
N LEU A 437 -23.05 21.13 -42.28
CA LEU A 437 -23.95 20.22 -41.59
C LEU A 437 -23.18 19.13 -40.85
N ARG A 438 -23.79 18.67 -39.75
CA ARG A 438 -23.25 17.69 -38.81
C ARG A 438 -23.58 16.25 -39.22
N LYS A 439 -22.75 15.35 -38.70
CA LYS A 439 -22.88 13.89 -38.49
C LYS A 439 -24.29 13.26 -38.48
N GLY A 440 -24.39 12.04 -39.01
CA GLY A 440 -25.43 11.02 -38.77
C GLY A 440 -25.44 9.97 -39.90
N ILE A 441 -24.76 8.81 -39.80
CA ILE A 441 -25.18 7.52 -39.18
C ILE A 441 -26.18 6.71 -40.05
N VAL A 442 -26.12 5.39 -40.32
CA VAL A 442 -25.15 4.23 -40.34
C VAL A 442 -25.79 3.13 -41.25
N TYR A 443 -25.05 2.06 -41.61
CA TYR A 443 -25.47 0.79 -42.26
C TYR A 443 -25.57 0.79 -43.82
N GLY A 444 -25.09 -0.24 -44.53
CA GLY A 444 -24.32 -1.42 -44.10
C GLY A 444 -23.89 -2.34 -45.28
N PHE A 445 -23.10 -3.38 -44.96
CA PHE A 445 -22.77 -4.57 -45.77
C PHE A 445 -22.21 -4.43 -47.21
N MET A 446 -20.91 -4.75 -47.36
CA MET A 446 -20.51 -5.89 -48.20
C MET A 446 -19.11 -6.41 -47.84
N ARG A 447 -18.97 -7.74 -47.71
CA ARG A 447 -17.68 -8.45 -47.81
C ARG A 447 -17.37 -8.66 -49.29
N LEU A 448 -16.12 -8.45 -49.72
CA LEU A 448 -15.46 -9.38 -50.65
C LEU A 448 -13.92 -9.22 -50.64
N LEU A 449 -13.25 -10.35 -50.35
CA LEU A 449 -11.95 -10.82 -50.86
C LEU A 449 -10.79 -9.82 -51.11
N SER A 450 -9.71 -10.00 -50.36
CA SER A 450 -8.40 -10.29 -50.97
C SER A 450 -7.60 -11.26 -50.07
N THR A 451 -7.01 -12.29 -50.69
CA THR A 451 -6.23 -13.35 -50.03
C THR A 451 -4.73 -13.13 -50.22
N PRO A 452 -3.87 -13.49 -49.24
CA PRO A 452 -2.43 -13.59 -49.46
C PRO A 452 -2.07 -14.93 -50.13
N PHE A 453 -1.10 -14.90 -51.04
CA PHE A 453 -0.58 -16.08 -51.75
C PHE A 453 0.30 -16.97 -50.85
N LYS A 454 0.32 -18.28 -51.13
CA LYS A 454 1.20 -19.29 -50.50
C LYS A 454 2.14 -19.94 -51.53
N THR A 455 3.33 -20.30 -51.07
CA THR A 455 4.17 -21.44 -51.53
C THR A 455 5.08 -21.82 -50.33
N LEU A 456 4.96 -23.01 -49.69
CA LEU A 456 5.54 -24.32 -50.05
C LEU A 456 7.09 -24.27 -50.13
N ARG A 457 7.95 -25.09 -49.48
CA ARG A 457 7.89 -26.23 -48.50
C ARG A 457 9.20 -26.18 -47.65
N GLY A 458 9.40 -26.85 -46.51
CA GLY A 458 8.54 -27.72 -45.69
C GLY A 458 9.20 -29.08 -45.31
N ALA A 459 9.74 -29.22 -44.08
CA ALA A 459 10.34 -30.47 -43.56
C ALA A 459 10.15 -30.63 -42.03
N SER A 460 9.61 -31.77 -41.59
CA SER A 460 9.42 -32.09 -40.17
C SER A 460 10.73 -32.52 -39.49
N ARG A 461 10.99 -32.00 -38.27
CA ARG A 461 11.58 -32.80 -37.19
C ARG A 461 10.90 -32.51 -35.86
N THR A 462 10.35 -33.57 -35.29
CA THR A 462 9.66 -33.58 -34.01
C THR A 462 10.65 -33.44 -32.87
N LEU A 463 10.44 -32.49 -31.96
CA LEU A 463 11.15 -32.45 -30.69
C LEU A 463 10.12 -32.11 -29.59
N LYS A 464 9.81 -33.12 -28.77
CA LYS A 464 9.02 -32.95 -27.55
C LYS A 464 9.83 -32.12 -26.58
N VAL A 465 9.32 -30.96 -26.18
CA VAL A 465 9.71 -30.31 -24.92
C VAL A 465 8.45 -30.12 -24.10
N ALA A 466 8.21 -31.08 -23.21
CA ALA A 466 7.19 -31.00 -22.19
C ALA A 466 7.91 -31.01 -20.84
N GLN A 467 8.36 -29.84 -20.37
CA GLN A 467 8.82 -29.71 -19.00
C GLN A 467 8.68 -28.28 -18.46
N PHE A 468 7.70 -28.11 -17.57
CA PHE A 468 7.62 -27.13 -16.48
C PHE A 468 7.99 -25.66 -16.80
N CYS A 469 6.96 -24.87 -17.12
CA CYS A 469 6.94 -23.47 -16.68
C CYS A 469 6.71 -23.44 -15.16
N SER A 470 7.78 -23.37 -14.36
CA SER A 470 7.65 -22.89 -12.99
C SER A 470 7.42 -21.39 -13.04
N VAL A 471 6.18 -20.95 -12.82
CA VAL A 471 5.86 -19.53 -12.59
C VAL A 471 6.39 -19.16 -11.21
N SER A 472 7.69 -18.86 -11.14
CA SER A 472 8.35 -18.37 -9.94
C SER A 472 7.98 -16.90 -9.74
N ASN A 473 7.13 -16.62 -8.75
CA ASN A 473 6.75 -15.30 -8.22
C ASN A 473 7.41 -14.11 -8.92
N MET A 474 6.74 -13.55 -9.92
CA MET A 474 6.98 -12.15 -10.26
C MET A 474 6.35 -11.31 -9.14
N SER A 475 7.11 -10.39 -8.57
CA SER A 475 6.62 -9.46 -7.54
C SER A 475 5.73 -8.40 -8.21
N SER A 476 4.48 -8.75 -8.48
CA SER A 476 3.51 -7.87 -9.10
C SER A 476 2.98 -6.83 -8.12
N SER A 477 2.81 -5.58 -8.57
CA SER A 477 2.49 -4.46 -7.67
C SER A 477 0.98 -4.21 -7.56
N LEU A 478 0.32 -4.96 -6.68
CA LEU A 478 -1.10 -4.75 -6.37
C LEU A 478 -1.29 -3.46 -5.56
N GLN A 479 -2.17 -2.58 -6.03
CA GLN A 479 -2.55 -1.37 -5.32
C GLN A 479 -3.97 -1.48 -4.79
N ILE A 480 -4.16 -1.07 -3.54
CA ILE A 480 -5.46 -1.10 -2.85
C ILE A 480 -5.81 0.33 -2.47
N GLU A 481 -6.85 0.87 -3.08
CA GLU A 481 -7.42 2.19 -2.78
C GLU A 481 -8.77 2.00 -2.09
N MET A 482 -8.89 2.52 -0.87
CA MET A 482 -10.13 2.56 -0.13
C MET A 482 -11.04 3.68 -0.68
N VAL A 483 -12.30 3.35 -0.93
CA VAL A 483 -13.34 4.26 -1.39
C VAL A 483 -14.44 4.28 -0.33
N PRO A 484 -14.58 5.38 0.45
CA PRO A 484 -15.70 5.56 1.36
C PRO A 484 -17.02 5.60 0.58
N CYS A 485 -18.01 4.86 1.04
CA CYS A 485 -19.35 4.80 0.48
C CYS A 485 -20.39 4.91 1.60
N LEU A 486 -21.60 5.40 1.26
CA LEU A 486 -22.69 5.59 2.22
C LEU A 486 -22.23 6.42 3.44
N ASN A 487 -22.41 5.92 4.66
CA ASN A 487 -21.99 6.59 5.90
C ASN A 487 -20.64 6.08 6.43
N ASP A 488 -20.42 4.77 6.41
CA ASP A 488 -19.27 4.11 7.02
C ASP A 488 -18.76 2.88 6.25
N ASN A 489 -19.34 2.52 5.10
CA ASN A 489 -18.89 1.43 4.26
C ASN A 489 -17.58 1.77 3.53
N TYR A 490 -16.77 0.74 3.27
CA TYR A 490 -15.59 0.82 2.42
C TYR A 490 -15.67 -0.17 1.25
N ALA A 491 -15.77 0.38 0.04
CA ALA A 491 -15.42 -0.34 -1.16
C ALA A 491 -13.89 -0.27 -1.38
N TYR A 492 -13.30 -1.26 -2.06
CA TYR A 492 -11.86 -1.28 -2.33
C TYR A 492 -11.58 -1.40 -3.82
N LEU A 493 -11.00 -0.36 -4.40
CA LEU A 493 -10.43 -0.43 -5.75
C LEU A 493 -9.08 -1.14 -5.68
N VAL A 494 -9.04 -2.33 -6.25
CA VAL A 494 -7.83 -3.13 -6.40
C VAL A 494 -7.33 -2.97 -7.83
N HIS A 495 -6.08 -2.55 -8.00
CA HIS A 495 -5.48 -2.31 -9.31
C HIS A 495 -4.16 -3.05 -9.43
N ASP A 496 -4.09 -3.96 -10.38
CA ASP A 496 -2.81 -4.50 -10.84
C ASP A 496 -2.18 -3.52 -11.84
N VAL A 497 -0.97 -3.06 -11.52
CA VAL A 497 -0.22 -2.09 -12.34
C VAL A 497 0.30 -2.73 -13.63
N ASP A 498 0.65 -4.01 -13.59
CA ASP A 498 1.40 -4.66 -14.66
C ASP A 498 0.50 -4.98 -15.88
N THR A 499 -0.75 -5.38 -15.64
CA THR A 499 -1.77 -5.62 -16.67
C THR A 499 -2.77 -4.46 -16.83
N GLY A 500 -2.81 -3.52 -15.87
CA GLY A 500 -3.85 -2.48 -15.79
C GLY A 500 -5.23 -3.00 -15.38
N THR A 501 -5.33 -4.24 -14.90
CA THR A 501 -6.59 -4.85 -14.43
C THR A 501 -7.10 -4.11 -13.19
N VAL A 502 -8.38 -3.71 -13.19
CA VAL A 502 -9.03 -3.09 -12.02
C VAL A 502 -10.19 -3.94 -11.54
N GLY A 503 -10.20 -4.22 -10.24
CA GLY A 503 -11.33 -4.76 -9.51
C GLY A 503 -11.88 -3.69 -8.57
N VAL A 504 -13.18 -3.76 -8.28
CA VAL A 504 -13.74 -3.16 -7.06
C VAL A 504 -14.27 -4.28 -6.18
N ILE A 505 -13.97 -4.22 -4.89
CA ILE A 505 -14.52 -5.11 -3.88
C ILE A 505 -15.60 -4.35 -3.11
N ASP A 506 -16.76 -4.99 -2.93
CA ASP A 506 -17.92 -4.50 -2.20
C ASP A 506 -18.39 -3.06 -2.58
N PRO A 507 -18.73 -2.79 -3.86
CA PRO A 507 -19.25 -1.48 -4.27
C PRO A 507 -20.67 -1.24 -3.73
N SER A 508 -20.78 -0.57 -2.57
CA SER A 508 -22.06 -0.18 -1.95
C SER A 508 -22.96 0.63 -2.89
N GLU A 509 -22.34 1.53 -3.64
CA GLU A 509 -22.98 2.43 -4.61
C GLU A 509 -22.02 2.72 -5.76
N ALA A 510 -22.56 2.97 -6.95
CA ALA A 510 -21.73 3.11 -8.15
C ALA A 510 -20.96 4.45 -8.20
N THR A 511 -21.55 5.54 -7.72
CA THR A 511 -21.00 6.90 -7.90
C THR A 511 -19.60 7.10 -7.31
N PRO A 512 -19.31 6.76 -6.04
CA PRO A 512 -17.97 6.95 -5.46
C PRO A 512 -16.89 6.13 -6.20
N VAL A 513 -17.27 4.92 -6.66
CA VAL A 513 -16.39 4.04 -7.44
C VAL A 513 -16.14 4.63 -8.83
N ILE A 514 -17.18 5.13 -9.50
CA ILE A 514 -17.08 5.85 -10.79
C ILE A 514 -16.16 7.06 -10.66
N ASP A 515 -16.29 7.85 -9.60
CA ASP A 515 -15.48 9.05 -9.38
C ASP A 515 -14.02 8.70 -9.07
N ALA A 516 -13.77 7.65 -8.30
CA ALA A 516 -12.41 7.16 -8.04
C ALA A 516 -11.74 6.59 -9.31
N LEU A 517 -12.45 5.81 -10.13
CA LEU A 517 -11.98 5.33 -11.43
C LEU A 517 -11.69 6.50 -12.39
N SER A 518 -12.62 7.47 -12.47
CA SER A 518 -12.53 8.62 -13.37
C SER A 518 -11.36 9.54 -13.02
N ARG A 519 -11.12 9.80 -11.72
CA ARG A 519 -9.94 10.57 -11.24
C ARG A 519 -8.60 9.99 -11.67
N LYS A 520 -8.54 8.68 -11.97
CA LYS A 520 -7.31 7.98 -12.40
C LYS A 520 -7.36 7.54 -13.87
N ASN A 521 -8.40 7.93 -14.61
CA ASN A 521 -8.69 7.51 -15.99
C ASN A 521 -8.60 5.99 -16.21
N ARG A 522 -9.14 5.21 -15.26
CA ARG A 522 -9.13 3.74 -15.28
C ARG A 522 -10.49 3.18 -15.70
N ASN A 523 -10.47 2.02 -16.36
CA ASN A 523 -11.67 1.23 -16.65
C ASN A 523 -11.81 0.09 -15.63
N LEU A 524 -13.04 -0.33 -15.33
CA LEU A 524 -13.31 -1.43 -14.39
C LEU A 524 -13.37 -2.78 -15.11
N THR A 525 -12.61 -3.77 -14.63
CA THR A 525 -12.58 -5.13 -15.18
C THR A 525 -13.45 -6.09 -14.39
N TYR A 526 -13.35 -6.02 -13.06
CA TYR A 526 -14.02 -6.95 -12.14
C TYR A 526 -14.78 -6.21 -11.03
N ILE A 527 -15.86 -6.82 -10.57
CA ILE A 527 -16.59 -6.47 -9.35
C ILE A 527 -16.56 -7.73 -8.50
N LEU A 528 -16.10 -7.65 -7.26
CA LEU A 528 -16.05 -8.79 -6.34
C LEU A 528 -16.93 -8.47 -5.13
N ASN A 529 -17.82 -9.38 -4.76
CA ASN A 529 -18.66 -9.20 -3.57
C ASN A 529 -18.32 -10.27 -2.53
N THR A 530 -18.06 -9.83 -1.29
CA THR A 530 -17.83 -10.72 -0.15
C THR A 530 -19.12 -11.42 0.27
N HIS A 531 -20.25 -10.71 0.20
CA HIS A 531 -21.58 -11.24 0.49
C HIS A 531 -22.69 -10.39 -0.17
N HIS A 532 -23.95 -10.81 0.01
CA HIS A 532 -25.09 -10.30 -0.74
C HIS A 532 -25.84 -9.09 -0.16
N HIS A 533 -25.40 -8.47 0.94
CA HIS A 533 -26.12 -7.30 1.46
C HIS A 533 -26.02 -6.12 0.50
N HIS A 534 -27.07 -5.29 0.48
CA HIS A 534 -27.23 -4.22 -0.50
C HIS A 534 -26.10 -3.19 -0.42
N ASP A 535 -25.61 -2.88 0.77
CA ASP A 535 -24.49 -1.98 1.02
C ASP A 535 -23.11 -2.57 0.66
N HIS A 536 -23.06 -3.79 0.11
CA HIS A 536 -21.88 -4.38 -0.53
C HIS A 536 -22.09 -4.69 -2.02
N THR A 537 -23.33 -4.57 -2.52
CA THR A 537 -23.72 -4.99 -3.88
C THR A 537 -24.49 -3.94 -4.68
N GLY A 538 -24.91 -2.84 -4.07
CA GLY A 538 -25.83 -1.85 -4.67
C GLY A 538 -25.25 -1.13 -5.89
N GLY A 539 -23.93 -1.04 -6.01
CA GLY A 539 -23.24 -0.53 -7.19
C GLY A 539 -23.11 -1.54 -8.34
N ASN A 540 -23.37 -2.84 -8.13
CA ASN A 540 -23.03 -3.91 -9.07
C ASN A 540 -23.59 -3.69 -10.48
N GLU A 541 -24.91 -3.53 -10.61
CA GLU A 541 -25.57 -3.54 -11.92
C GLU A 541 -25.22 -2.30 -12.74
N GLU A 542 -25.13 -1.12 -12.11
CA GLU A 542 -24.72 0.10 -12.80
C GLU A 542 -23.25 0.04 -13.22
N LEU A 543 -22.33 -0.39 -12.34
CA LEU A 543 -20.91 -0.53 -12.67
C LEU A 543 -20.70 -1.56 -13.79
N LYS A 544 -21.42 -2.69 -13.74
CA LYS A 544 -21.43 -3.70 -14.80
C LYS A 544 -21.94 -3.13 -16.12
N ALA A 545 -23.07 -2.43 -16.11
CA ALA A 545 -23.65 -1.83 -17.33
C ALA A 545 -22.77 -0.73 -17.93
N ARG A 546 -22.10 0.06 -17.08
CA ARG A 546 -21.26 1.20 -17.49
C ARG A 546 -19.91 0.80 -18.06
N TYR A 547 -19.26 -0.20 -17.45
CA TYR A 547 -17.87 -0.57 -17.78
C TYR A 547 -17.73 -1.93 -18.49
N GLY A 548 -18.79 -2.74 -18.52
CA GLY A 548 -18.73 -4.12 -19.03
C GLY A 548 -18.02 -5.09 -18.09
N ALA A 549 -17.83 -4.69 -16.82
CA ALA A 549 -17.12 -5.45 -15.79
C ALA A 549 -17.79 -6.82 -15.51
N LYS A 550 -16.99 -7.77 -15.03
CA LYS A 550 -17.48 -9.09 -14.60
C LYS A 550 -17.68 -9.15 -13.10
N VAL A 551 -18.89 -9.49 -12.67
CA VAL A 551 -19.24 -9.63 -11.25
C VAL A 551 -18.88 -11.03 -10.77
N ILE A 552 -18.23 -11.10 -9.61
CA ILE A 552 -17.65 -12.28 -9.01
C ILE A 552 -18.16 -12.39 -7.57
N GLY A 553 -18.61 -13.57 -7.18
CA GLY A 553 -19.11 -13.80 -5.82
C GLY A 553 -19.15 -15.27 -5.45
N SER A 554 -19.68 -15.53 -4.25
CA SER A 554 -19.83 -16.87 -3.70
C SER A 554 -20.80 -17.72 -4.52
N GLY A 555 -20.45 -18.99 -4.77
CA GLY A 555 -21.37 -19.98 -5.35
C GLY A 555 -22.64 -20.20 -4.52
N VAL A 556 -22.56 -20.00 -3.20
CA VAL A 556 -23.71 -20.12 -2.27
C VAL A 556 -24.68 -18.94 -2.43
N ASP A 557 -24.16 -17.73 -2.72
CA ASP A 557 -24.95 -16.51 -2.92
C ASP A 557 -25.21 -16.20 -4.40
N ARG A 558 -25.05 -17.18 -5.32
CA ARG A 558 -25.23 -16.99 -6.77
C ARG A 558 -26.53 -16.27 -7.14
N ASP A 559 -27.65 -16.68 -6.56
CA ASP A 559 -28.96 -16.10 -6.86
C ASP A 559 -29.27 -14.84 -6.03
N ARG A 560 -28.30 -14.39 -5.21
CA ARG A 560 -28.39 -13.23 -4.31
C ARG A 560 -27.42 -12.10 -4.67
N ILE A 561 -26.32 -12.38 -5.36
CA ILE A 561 -25.39 -11.35 -5.88
C ILE A 561 -25.94 -10.75 -7.19
N PRO A 562 -26.33 -9.46 -7.23
CA PRO A 562 -26.85 -8.82 -8.42
C PRO A 562 -25.84 -8.85 -9.57
N GLY A 563 -26.28 -9.37 -10.72
CA GLY A 563 -25.50 -9.40 -11.95
C GLY A 563 -24.30 -10.36 -11.97
N ILE A 564 -24.19 -11.35 -11.09
CA ILE A 564 -23.05 -12.29 -11.04
C ILE A 564 -22.74 -12.95 -12.41
N ASP A 565 -21.45 -13.00 -12.79
CA ASP A 565 -20.94 -13.69 -13.98
C ASP A 565 -20.08 -14.90 -13.62
N ILE A 566 -19.33 -14.82 -12.52
CA ILE A 566 -18.35 -15.83 -12.08
C ILE A 566 -18.66 -16.20 -10.63
N VAL A 567 -18.82 -17.50 -10.36
CA VAL A 567 -19.00 -18.05 -9.02
C VAL A 567 -17.68 -18.67 -8.55
N LEU A 568 -17.34 -18.48 -7.28
CA LEU A 568 -16.16 -19.06 -6.62
C LEU A 568 -16.56 -19.77 -5.32
N ASN A 569 -15.79 -20.79 -4.91
CA ASN A 569 -16.10 -21.70 -3.80
C ASN A 569 -14.94 -21.76 -2.77
N ASP A 570 -15.16 -22.35 -1.58
CA ASP A 570 -14.10 -22.49 -0.56
C ASP A 570 -12.81 -23.12 -1.11
N LYS A 571 -11.67 -22.50 -0.81
CA LYS A 571 -10.31 -22.90 -1.23
C LYS A 571 -10.04 -22.83 -2.73
N GLU A 572 -10.97 -22.29 -3.51
CA GLU A 572 -10.73 -22.03 -4.92
C GLU A 572 -9.63 -20.96 -5.09
N LYS A 573 -8.79 -21.15 -6.10
CA LYS A 573 -7.74 -20.20 -6.48
C LYS A 573 -8.16 -19.50 -7.76
N TRP A 574 -8.30 -18.19 -7.70
CA TRP A 574 -8.64 -17.34 -8.83
C TRP A 574 -7.49 -16.39 -9.17
N MET A 575 -7.43 -15.89 -10.40
CA MET A 575 -6.33 -15.01 -10.86
C MET A 575 -6.85 -13.62 -11.17
N PHE A 576 -6.46 -12.64 -10.36
CA PHE A 576 -6.73 -11.22 -10.58
C PHE A 576 -5.51 -10.57 -11.25
N GLY A 577 -5.54 -10.29 -12.55
CA GLY A 577 -4.44 -9.56 -13.22
C GLY A 577 -3.05 -10.19 -13.04
N GLY A 578 -2.95 -11.51 -12.90
CA GLY A 578 -1.68 -12.20 -12.59
C GLY A 578 -1.39 -12.45 -11.10
N HIS A 579 -2.19 -11.90 -10.19
CA HIS A 579 -2.14 -12.15 -8.75
C HIS A 579 -3.01 -13.35 -8.36
N GLU A 580 -2.49 -14.27 -7.54
CA GLU A 580 -3.30 -15.33 -6.95
C GLU A 580 -4.25 -14.74 -5.89
N VAL A 581 -5.52 -15.11 -5.97
CA VAL A 581 -6.56 -14.85 -4.97
C VAL A 581 -7.03 -16.19 -4.41
N GLN A 582 -6.86 -16.39 -3.12
CA GLN A 582 -7.37 -17.54 -2.38
C GLN A 582 -8.75 -17.20 -1.82
N VAL A 583 -9.77 -17.93 -2.25
CA VAL A 583 -11.15 -17.74 -1.81
C VAL A 583 -11.38 -18.55 -0.54
N MET A 584 -11.91 -17.91 0.48
CA MET A 584 -12.15 -18.52 1.79
C MET A 584 -13.63 -18.35 2.13
N GLU A 585 -14.40 -19.44 2.23
CA GLU A 585 -15.76 -19.33 2.77
C GLU A 585 -15.69 -18.95 4.24
N THR A 586 -16.34 -17.84 4.58
CA THR A 586 -16.33 -17.23 5.92
C THR A 586 -17.74 -17.03 6.48
N PRO A 587 -18.59 -18.07 6.52
CA PRO A 587 -19.96 -17.97 7.00
C PRO A 587 -20.02 -17.53 8.48
N GLY A 588 -21.08 -16.81 8.82
CA GLY A 588 -21.31 -16.31 10.17
C GLY A 588 -22.20 -15.08 10.14
N HIS A 589 -21.76 -14.03 9.44
CA HIS A 589 -22.60 -12.85 9.20
C HIS A 589 -23.78 -13.22 8.30
N THR A 590 -23.46 -13.70 7.09
CA THR A 590 -24.37 -14.42 6.19
C THR A 590 -23.87 -15.85 5.99
N ARG A 591 -24.70 -16.72 5.42
CA ARG A 591 -24.37 -18.13 5.17
C ARG A 591 -23.46 -18.34 3.95
N GLY A 592 -23.48 -17.40 3.00
CA GLY A 592 -22.73 -17.46 1.75
C GLY A 592 -21.48 -16.57 1.70
N HIS A 593 -21.16 -15.89 2.80
CA HIS A 593 -20.02 -14.95 2.88
C HIS A 593 -18.69 -15.61 2.50
N ILE A 594 -17.91 -14.94 1.66
CA ILE A 594 -16.54 -15.28 1.29
C ILE A 594 -15.59 -14.12 1.56
N SER A 595 -14.36 -14.45 1.91
CA SER A 595 -13.23 -13.52 2.02
C SER A 595 -12.21 -13.77 0.90
N PHE A 596 -11.60 -12.71 0.37
CA PHE A 596 -10.60 -12.78 -0.69
C PHE A 596 -9.21 -12.51 -0.13
N TYR A 597 -8.34 -13.52 -0.10
CA TYR A 597 -6.95 -13.38 0.36
C TYR A 597 -5.98 -13.29 -0.83
N PHE A 598 -5.20 -12.22 -0.87
CA PHE A 598 -4.13 -11.96 -1.83
C PHE A 598 -2.77 -12.23 -1.14
N PRO A 599 -2.24 -13.47 -1.15
CA PRO A 599 -0.99 -13.82 -0.47
C PRO A 599 0.21 -13.00 -0.92
N GLY A 600 0.32 -12.68 -2.22
CA GLY A 600 1.43 -11.88 -2.76
C GLY A 600 1.49 -10.45 -2.21
N SER A 601 0.36 -9.91 -1.75
CA SER A 601 0.24 -8.55 -1.20
C SER A 601 0.07 -8.53 0.32
N GLY A 602 0.04 -9.70 0.96
CA GLY A 602 -0.26 -9.82 2.38
C GLY A 602 -1.59 -9.17 2.78
N ALA A 603 -2.63 -9.28 1.94
CA ALA A 603 -3.89 -8.55 2.12
C ALA A 603 -5.10 -9.50 2.08
N ILE A 604 -6.04 -9.36 3.03
CA ILE A 604 -7.35 -10.03 3.00
C ILE A 604 -8.49 -9.02 3.00
N PHE A 605 -9.45 -9.22 2.12
CA PHE A 605 -10.73 -8.53 2.11
C PHE A 605 -11.75 -9.42 2.82
N ALA A 606 -12.11 -9.04 4.05
CA ALA A 606 -12.88 -9.86 4.99
C ALA A 606 -14.37 -9.50 5.04
N GLY A 607 -14.79 -8.46 4.31
CA GLY A 607 -16.14 -7.88 4.37
C GLY A 607 -16.59 -7.73 5.82
N ASP A 608 -17.75 -8.31 6.11
CA ASP A 608 -18.38 -8.30 7.43
C ASP A 608 -18.07 -9.52 8.33
N THR A 609 -17.17 -10.42 7.94
CA THR A 609 -16.72 -11.50 8.84
C THR A 609 -15.91 -10.93 10.00
N LEU A 610 -14.90 -10.12 9.70
CA LEU A 610 -13.95 -9.57 10.68
C LEU A 610 -13.76 -8.06 10.44
N PHE A 611 -14.10 -7.26 11.44
CA PHE A 611 -13.77 -5.85 11.52
C PHE A 611 -12.58 -5.65 12.46
N SER A 612 -11.99 -4.46 12.45
CA SER A 612 -11.11 -4.11 13.56
C SER A 612 -11.90 -4.04 14.88
N LEU A 613 -11.45 -4.80 15.87
CA LEU A 613 -12.03 -4.95 17.21
C LEU A 613 -13.47 -5.53 17.29
N SER A 614 -14.00 -6.11 16.21
CA SER A 614 -15.31 -6.80 16.19
C SER A 614 -15.37 -7.92 15.14
N CYS A 615 -16.36 -8.80 15.20
CA CYS A 615 -16.89 -9.50 14.02
C CYS A 615 -18.23 -8.88 13.57
N GLY A 616 -18.80 -9.36 12.46
CA GLY A 616 -20.17 -9.03 12.05
C GLY A 616 -21.25 -9.56 12.99
N ARG A 617 -22.47 -9.03 12.86
CA ARG A 617 -23.67 -9.59 13.51
C ARG A 617 -24.04 -10.93 12.88
N LEU A 618 -24.50 -11.88 13.68
CA LEU A 618 -24.88 -13.20 13.19
C LEU A 618 -26.32 -13.16 12.66
N LEU A 619 -26.49 -12.77 11.39
CA LEU A 619 -27.82 -12.61 10.79
C LEU A 619 -28.35 -13.91 10.17
N GLU A 620 -27.47 -14.69 9.53
CA GLU A 620 -27.84 -16.02 8.98
C GLU A 620 -27.02 -17.19 9.56
N GLY A 621 -25.87 -16.91 10.18
CA GLY A 621 -24.95 -17.95 10.66
C GLY A 621 -24.95 -18.14 12.18
N THR A 622 -24.22 -19.15 12.65
CA THR A 622 -24.09 -19.48 14.08
C THR A 622 -22.76 -19.00 14.68
N PRO A 623 -22.62 -18.93 16.02
CA PRO A 623 -21.35 -18.63 16.67
C PRO A 623 -20.23 -19.62 16.30
N GLU A 624 -20.55 -20.90 16.06
CA GLU A 624 -19.62 -21.95 15.62
C GLU A 624 -19.09 -21.65 14.22
N GLN A 625 -19.96 -21.24 13.30
CA GLN A 625 -19.59 -20.87 11.94
C GLN A 625 -18.69 -19.63 11.94
N MET A 626 -19.11 -18.57 12.65
CA MET A 626 -18.28 -17.35 12.78
C MET A 626 -16.93 -17.67 13.42
N LEU A 627 -16.87 -18.44 14.50
CA LEU A 627 -15.61 -18.84 15.13
C LEU A 627 -14.72 -19.64 14.18
N SER A 628 -15.29 -20.54 13.38
CA SER A 628 -14.56 -21.29 12.35
C SER A 628 -13.97 -20.35 11.29
N SER A 629 -14.77 -19.40 10.80
CA SER A 629 -14.37 -18.38 9.82
C SER A 629 -13.26 -17.46 10.35
N LEU A 630 -13.39 -16.97 11.59
CA LEU A 630 -12.36 -16.19 12.26
C LEU A 630 -11.07 -17.01 12.46
N ARG A 631 -11.18 -18.29 12.81
CA ARG A 631 -10.01 -19.21 12.91
C ARG A 631 -9.33 -19.44 11.55
N LYS A 632 -10.07 -19.50 10.44
CA LYS A 632 -9.48 -19.52 9.08
C LYS A 632 -8.63 -18.26 8.87
N ILE A 633 -9.18 -17.07 9.14
CA ILE A 633 -8.45 -15.80 8.98
C ILE A 633 -7.25 -15.70 9.94
N MET A 634 -7.40 -16.12 11.20
CA MET A 634 -6.30 -16.16 12.19
C MET A 634 -5.14 -17.07 11.80
N SER A 635 -5.34 -18.05 10.91
CA SER A 635 -4.27 -18.93 10.43
C SER A 635 -3.31 -18.28 9.43
N LEU A 636 -3.66 -17.10 8.91
CA LEU A 636 -2.82 -16.31 8.00
C LEU A 636 -1.64 -15.65 8.74
N PRO A 637 -0.61 -15.17 8.01
CA PRO A 637 0.53 -14.45 8.58
C PRO A 637 0.12 -13.23 9.41
N ASP A 638 0.81 -13.00 10.54
CA ASP A 638 0.51 -11.92 11.49
C ASP A 638 0.60 -10.50 10.90
N ASP A 639 1.43 -10.32 9.87
CA ASP A 639 1.63 -9.08 9.14
C ASP A 639 0.56 -8.80 8.07
N THR A 640 -0.37 -9.75 7.85
CA THR A 640 -1.50 -9.60 6.91
C THR A 640 -2.36 -8.38 7.25
N ASN A 641 -2.55 -7.51 6.28
CA ASN A 641 -3.47 -6.37 6.32
C ASN A 641 -4.91 -6.85 6.10
N ILE A 642 -5.83 -6.43 6.97
CA ILE A 642 -7.26 -6.76 6.91
C ILE A 642 -8.03 -5.53 6.45
N TYR A 643 -8.73 -5.68 5.33
CA TYR A 643 -9.64 -4.70 4.74
C TYR A 643 -11.08 -5.21 4.96
N CYS A 644 -11.84 -4.52 5.81
CA CYS A 644 -13.18 -4.93 6.24
C CYS A 644 -14.27 -3.98 5.73
N GLY A 645 -15.54 -4.40 5.83
CA GLY A 645 -16.67 -3.71 5.22
C GLY A 645 -16.92 -2.28 5.72
N HIS A 646 -16.62 -1.98 6.99
CA HIS A 646 -17.07 -0.75 7.66
C HIS A 646 -16.04 -0.12 8.61
N GLU A 647 -16.14 1.20 8.80
CA GLU A 647 -15.40 2.02 9.78
C GLU A 647 -16.04 1.99 11.19
N TYR A 648 -16.14 0.79 11.77
CA TYR A 648 -16.71 0.59 13.11
C TYR A 648 -15.68 0.66 14.25
N THR A 649 -14.40 0.88 13.96
CA THR A 649 -13.32 0.62 14.92
C THR A 649 -13.42 1.45 16.21
N LEU A 650 -13.93 2.68 16.15
CA LEU A 650 -14.11 3.55 17.32
C LEU A 650 -15.31 3.17 18.20
N SER A 651 -16.38 2.60 17.66
CA SER A 651 -17.46 2.05 18.50
C SER A 651 -17.06 0.67 19.04
N ASN A 652 -16.37 -0.13 18.23
CA ASN A 652 -15.81 -1.42 18.62
C ASN A 652 -14.79 -1.29 19.78
N SER A 653 -13.92 -0.27 19.76
CA SER A 653 -12.93 -0.06 20.83
C SER A 653 -13.56 0.27 22.18
N LYS A 654 -14.67 1.01 22.21
CA LYS A 654 -15.43 1.31 23.43
C LYS A 654 -15.99 0.04 24.08
N PHE A 655 -16.56 -0.86 23.28
CA PHE A 655 -17.02 -2.16 23.77
C PHE A 655 -15.86 -3.05 24.20
N ALA A 656 -14.80 -3.16 23.38
CA ALA A 656 -13.65 -3.99 23.73
C ALA A 656 -13.01 -3.55 25.06
N LEU A 657 -12.89 -2.23 25.30
CA LEU A 657 -12.37 -1.67 26.55
C LEU A 657 -13.29 -1.89 27.76
N SER A 658 -14.60 -2.06 27.58
CA SER A 658 -15.50 -2.35 28.71
C SER A 658 -15.38 -3.80 29.22
N ILE A 659 -14.86 -4.72 28.38
CA ILE A 659 -14.72 -6.16 28.71
C ILE A 659 -13.26 -6.66 28.83
N ASP A 660 -12.28 -5.95 28.28
CA ASP A 660 -10.83 -6.23 28.44
C ASP A 660 -10.05 -4.96 28.87
N PRO A 661 -10.48 -4.22 29.93
CA PRO A 661 -9.96 -2.88 30.25
C PRO A 661 -8.47 -2.84 30.60
N ASN A 662 -7.91 -3.95 31.07
CA ASN A 662 -6.51 -4.05 31.51
C ASN A 662 -5.55 -4.45 30.37
N ASN A 663 -6.03 -4.59 29.13
CA ASN A 663 -5.22 -4.94 27.98
C ASN A 663 -4.51 -3.70 27.42
N GLU A 664 -3.25 -3.50 27.80
CA GLU A 664 -2.42 -2.34 27.40
C GLU A 664 -2.31 -2.17 25.87
N ALA A 665 -2.29 -3.28 25.11
CA ALA A 665 -2.26 -3.23 23.65
C ALA A 665 -3.58 -2.68 23.08
N LEU A 666 -4.71 -3.10 23.66
CA LEU A 666 -6.03 -2.57 23.32
C LEU A 666 -6.18 -1.11 23.73
N GLN A 667 -5.72 -0.70 24.92
CA GLN A 667 -5.71 0.70 25.36
C GLN A 667 -4.94 1.59 24.37
N SER A 668 -3.72 1.18 24.03
CA SER A 668 -2.84 1.91 23.11
C SER A 668 -3.45 2.01 21.71
N TYR A 669 -4.01 0.91 21.20
CA TYR A 669 -4.65 0.89 19.89
C TYR A 669 -5.97 1.70 19.87
N ALA A 670 -6.78 1.63 20.92
CA ALA A 670 -8.01 2.42 21.05
C ALA A 670 -7.73 3.93 21.11
N ALA A 671 -6.65 4.35 21.79
CA ALA A 671 -6.20 5.74 21.80
C ALA A 671 -5.74 6.20 20.40
N HIS A 672 -5.00 5.35 19.67
CA HIS A 672 -4.61 5.63 18.29
C HIS A 672 -5.82 5.73 17.34
N VAL A 673 -6.79 4.82 17.47
CA VAL A 673 -8.08 4.85 16.75
C VAL A 673 -8.84 6.14 17.01
N ALA A 674 -8.94 6.57 18.28
CA ALA A 674 -9.58 7.84 18.64
C ALA A 674 -8.86 9.06 18.00
N HIS A 675 -7.52 9.03 17.94
CA HIS A 675 -6.73 10.07 17.28
C HIS A 675 -6.93 10.12 15.75
N LEU A 676 -7.03 8.96 15.09
CA LEU A 676 -7.33 8.91 13.65
C LEU A 676 -8.73 9.44 13.35
N ARG A 677 -9.74 8.97 14.09
CA ARG A 677 -11.13 9.38 13.88
C ARG A 677 -11.41 10.84 14.26
N SER A 678 -10.68 11.43 15.22
CA SER A 678 -10.78 12.88 15.51
C SER A 678 -10.27 13.77 14.38
N LYS A 679 -9.48 13.20 13.45
CA LYS A 679 -9.03 13.83 12.20
C LYS A 679 -9.79 13.35 10.96
N SER A 680 -10.89 12.62 11.16
CA SER A 680 -11.68 11.97 10.09
C SER A 680 -10.90 10.98 9.21
N LEU A 681 -9.72 10.51 9.66
CA LEU A 681 -8.90 9.53 8.94
C LEU A 681 -9.42 8.09 9.14
N PRO A 682 -9.27 7.19 8.16
CA PRO A 682 -9.64 5.78 8.31
C PRO A 682 -8.75 5.07 9.32
N THR A 683 -9.27 4.01 9.93
CA THR A 683 -8.54 3.10 10.85
C THR A 683 -8.18 1.76 10.20
N ILE A 684 -8.63 1.58 8.96
CA ILE A 684 -8.44 0.39 8.13
C ILE A 684 -7.37 0.71 7.05
N PRO A 685 -6.51 -0.23 6.63
CA PRO A 685 -6.40 -1.61 7.12
C PRO A 685 -5.89 -1.70 8.56
N THR A 686 -6.45 -2.66 9.30
CA THR A 686 -5.80 -3.17 10.53
C THR A 686 -4.85 -4.32 10.17
N LYS A 687 -3.98 -4.73 11.10
CA LYS A 687 -3.11 -5.90 10.93
C LYS A 687 -3.59 -7.08 11.77
N LEU A 688 -3.50 -8.29 11.23
CA LEU A 688 -3.94 -9.50 11.92
C LEU A 688 -3.29 -9.68 13.30
N LYS A 689 -2.01 -9.30 13.46
CA LYS A 689 -1.33 -9.26 14.76
C LYS A 689 -2.02 -8.37 15.79
N VAL A 690 -2.51 -7.20 15.38
CA VAL A 690 -3.23 -6.25 16.24
C VAL A 690 -4.58 -6.85 16.63
N GLU A 691 -5.30 -7.42 15.67
CA GLU A 691 -6.59 -8.07 15.95
C GLU A 691 -6.43 -9.26 16.91
N LYS A 692 -5.42 -10.12 16.75
CA LYS A 692 -5.13 -11.21 17.70
C LYS A 692 -4.83 -10.71 19.11
N ALA A 693 -4.23 -9.53 19.25
CA ALA A 693 -3.90 -8.92 20.55
C ALA A 693 -5.09 -8.17 21.21
N CYS A 694 -5.97 -7.56 20.40
CA CYS A 694 -6.94 -6.56 20.88
C CYS A 694 -8.41 -6.93 20.64
N ASN A 695 -8.74 -7.75 19.64
CA ASN A 695 -10.12 -8.02 19.24
C ASN A 695 -10.77 -9.08 20.16
N PRO A 696 -11.87 -8.76 20.87
CA PRO A 696 -12.47 -9.69 21.82
C PRO A 696 -12.98 -10.98 21.17
N PHE A 697 -13.38 -10.94 19.90
CA PHE A 697 -13.86 -12.12 19.15
C PHE A 697 -12.74 -13.05 18.69
N LEU A 698 -11.48 -12.58 18.67
CA LEU A 698 -10.29 -13.43 18.47
C LEU A 698 -9.67 -13.89 19.81
N ARG A 699 -10.23 -13.44 20.93
CA ARG A 699 -9.74 -13.64 22.31
C ARG A 699 -10.79 -14.32 23.20
N THR A 700 -11.66 -15.16 22.62
CA THR A 700 -12.77 -15.82 23.33
C THR A 700 -12.31 -16.73 24.49
N SER A 701 -11.05 -17.17 24.50
CA SER A 701 -10.42 -17.91 25.60
C SER A 701 -9.82 -17.02 26.71
N SER A 702 -9.90 -15.69 26.60
CA SER A 702 -9.36 -14.75 27.59
C SER A 702 -10.14 -14.84 28.91
N THR A 703 -9.42 -15.06 30.02
CA THR A 703 -10.00 -15.10 31.37
C THR A 703 -10.62 -13.77 31.77
N ALA A 704 -10.02 -12.65 31.37
CA ALA A 704 -10.53 -11.31 31.66
C ALA A 704 -11.90 -11.06 30.99
N ILE A 705 -11.98 -11.33 29.68
CA ILE A 705 -13.23 -11.18 28.90
C ILE A 705 -14.31 -12.12 29.42
N ARG A 706 -13.97 -13.39 29.68
CA ARG A 706 -14.92 -14.37 30.21
C ARG A 706 -15.44 -13.96 31.59
N HIS A 707 -14.58 -13.45 32.48
CA HIS A 707 -15.00 -12.93 33.78
C HIS A 707 -15.90 -11.68 33.63
N ALA A 708 -15.53 -10.71 32.79
CA ALA A 708 -16.30 -9.48 32.59
C ALA A 708 -17.73 -9.72 32.08
N LEU A 709 -17.94 -10.79 31.31
CA LEU A 709 -19.24 -11.17 30.75
C LEU A 709 -19.91 -12.36 31.46
N ASN A 710 -19.40 -12.79 32.62
CA ASN A 710 -19.90 -13.96 33.36
C ASN A 710 -19.97 -15.27 32.54
N ILE A 711 -19.09 -15.43 31.55
CA ILE A 711 -19.00 -16.62 30.70
C ILE A 711 -18.37 -17.76 31.51
N PRO A 712 -19.03 -18.92 31.68
CA PRO A 712 -18.48 -20.04 32.44
C PRO A 712 -17.12 -20.51 31.91
N ALA A 713 -16.23 -20.92 32.82
CA ALA A 713 -14.94 -21.52 32.44
C ALA A 713 -15.11 -22.85 31.66
N THR A 714 -16.25 -23.53 31.84
CA THR A 714 -16.64 -24.73 31.10
C THR A 714 -17.21 -24.46 29.71
N ALA A 715 -17.58 -23.20 29.40
CA ALA A 715 -18.12 -22.85 28.10
C ALA A 715 -17.04 -23.01 27.02
N ASN A 716 -17.41 -23.57 25.88
CA ASN A 716 -16.52 -23.67 24.74
C ASN A 716 -16.36 -22.29 24.05
N ASP A 717 -15.43 -22.18 23.09
CA ASP A 717 -15.14 -20.89 22.46
C ASP A 717 -16.26 -20.33 21.57
N SER A 718 -17.19 -21.16 21.06
CA SER A 718 -18.33 -20.66 20.25
C SER A 718 -19.47 -20.18 21.13
N GLU A 719 -19.74 -20.86 22.25
CA GLU A 719 -20.61 -20.35 23.32
C GLU A 719 -20.09 -19.00 23.84
N ALA A 720 -18.79 -18.90 24.11
CA ALA A 720 -18.15 -17.65 24.52
C ALA A 720 -18.27 -16.56 23.44
N LEU A 721 -18.06 -16.89 22.15
CA LEU A 721 -18.26 -15.97 21.04
C LEU A 721 -19.71 -15.47 20.97
N GLY A 722 -20.69 -16.37 21.17
CA GLY A 722 -22.11 -16.04 21.18
C GLY A 722 -22.46 -15.04 22.29
N VAL A 723 -21.95 -15.24 23.51
CA VAL A 723 -22.17 -14.29 24.62
C VAL A 723 -21.48 -12.94 24.36
N ILE A 724 -20.24 -12.92 23.86
CA ILE A 724 -19.55 -11.67 23.49
C ILE A 724 -20.32 -10.93 22.38
N ARG A 725 -20.85 -11.65 21.39
CA ARG A 725 -21.67 -11.11 20.30
C ARG A 725 -22.95 -10.47 20.84
N GLN A 726 -23.70 -11.22 21.64
CA GLN A 726 -24.94 -10.73 22.26
C GLN A 726 -24.69 -9.53 23.17
N ALA A 727 -23.61 -9.53 23.96
CA ALA A 727 -23.23 -8.39 24.78
C ALA A 727 -22.93 -7.15 23.93
N LYS A 728 -22.18 -7.31 22.82
CA LYS A 728 -21.87 -6.20 21.90
C LYS A 728 -23.09 -5.67 21.14
N ASP A 729 -24.08 -6.52 20.89
CA ASP A 729 -25.30 -6.12 20.18
C ASP A 729 -26.30 -5.36 21.07
N ASN A 730 -26.10 -5.39 22.39
CA ASN A 730 -26.89 -4.70 23.40
C ASN A 730 -26.08 -3.62 24.18
N PHE A 731 -24.94 -3.18 23.64
CA PHE A 731 -24.05 -2.15 24.21
C PHE A 731 -24.12 -0.84 23.39
#